data_AF-A0A7M5WWU3-F1
#
_entry.id   AF-A0A7M5WWU3-F1
#
_cell.length_a   1.000
_cell.length_b   1.000
_cell.length_c   1.000
_cell.angle_alpha   90.00
_cell.angle_beta   90.00
_cell.angle_gamma   90.00
#
_symmetry.space_group_name_H-M   'P 1'
#
loop_
_entity.id
_entity.type
_entity.pdbx_description
1 polymer ?
#
loop_
_entity_poly.entity_id
_entity_poly.type
_entity_poly.pdbx_seq_one_letter_code
_entity_poly.pdbx_strand_id
1 'polypeptide(L)'
;MKLIGFIFLALLGLTYAAPQYQDGQLHIPDKCSDVLAVKVCDNLEAIAKRLKLKAEDVTKAVVDAVKKGKTSSVEIYNAAKDFLINEVATKKCEDFTTVENCQKLRKVAAFMKLNAEKVEEFVRKAVAEGAVQAADIYAKAMEYYKNEIKTKKCEDLLSVSQCTYLRNLAGKLKVKFDDLEDAIKDAYLETLGDAKALVTKVVAVLKDYALNTKCEDLLNPDLCSALRRFAATTKVQFPVLMEKAVDLLISGYSAGKSLLNGIFKAVDYFYDCTDVFDQSSCDKLKKVAEFIGFGVQEVEEFIKKYVPIAVQKGKDLIKNFPEMMKELGKYLKDKICDNTILCDDAQLSDEQFIFADQVGIFDWDLIKQKIKEYIEIKYPGLQDKVKQRVLDIISKATSVRDLLWKAAQEIVMVGGEHAATIKQILKDLVANIKNIVNPQTTYDAVAEDEIALFDYDLIKQKIKEYIEIKYPGLQDKVKQKVLDVVNRATNVADLVKESFKEIWQVGGEHAAFVKQILKDLIANIKNIVSPSVPQISYDAVSRLQALKDKIMKYIEAKYPKLTADIKAKIQNIFDKATNIGQIIANAISELLRVHGDNADIVKQIIRDLIKKVKDELKSGISKRSVDFDELKNKLKEYLENKVPQLQAQIKEQLKAVIDKAQSKFQLIREFIKTVWQMSKDKKDEVVKVVKELIEQLKNFN
;
A
#
# COMPACT_ATOMS: atom_id res chain seq x y z
N MET A 1 59.51 19.09 51.08
CA MET A 1 58.83 20.17 51.85
C MET A 1 59.49 21.55 51.81
N LYS A 2 60.68 21.77 51.22
CA LYS A 2 61.32 23.11 51.20
C LYS A 2 60.96 24.01 49.99
N LEU A 3 60.27 23.49 48.96
CA LEU A 3 59.93 24.26 47.75
C LEU A 3 58.57 24.97 47.82
N ILE A 4 57.65 24.50 48.66
CA ILE A 4 56.30 25.08 48.80
C ILE A 4 56.34 26.36 49.65
N GLY A 5 57.28 26.47 50.61
CA GLY A 5 57.43 27.66 51.45
C GLY A 5 57.92 28.89 50.69
N PHE A 6 58.74 28.73 49.64
CA PHE A 6 59.28 29.85 48.87
C PHE A 6 58.26 30.43 47.87
N ILE A 7 57.34 29.61 47.36
CA ILE A 7 56.25 30.06 46.47
C ILE A 7 55.19 30.83 47.29
N PHE A 8 54.93 30.42 48.53
CA PHE A 8 54.00 31.13 49.41
C PHE A 8 54.54 32.48 49.92
N LEU A 9 55.85 32.61 50.18
CA LEU A 9 56.44 33.90 50.55
C LEU A 9 56.54 34.88 49.37
N ALA A 10 56.76 34.40 48.15
CA ALA A 10 56.78 35.24 46.95
C ALA A 10 55.38 35.75 46.55
N LEU A 11 54.33 34.97 46.81
CA LEU A 11 52.94 35.39 46.58
C LEU A 11 52.43 36.40 47.63
N LEU A 12 52.93 36.35 48.87
CA LEU A 12 52.60 37.34 49.91
C LEU A 12 53.32 38.70 49.74
N GLY A 13 54.45 38.73 49.02
CA GLY A 13 55.17 39.98 48.70
C GLY A 13 54.49 40.84 47.62
N LEU A 14 53.65 40.25 46.77
CA LEU A 14 52.97 40.96 45.68
C LEU A 14 51.62 41.59 46.09
N THR A 15 51.09 41.29 47.29
CA THR A 15 49.85 41.91 47.78
C THR A 15 50.05 43.22 48.54
N TYR A 16 51.29 43.63 48.83
CA TYR A 16 51.60 44.86 49.58
C TYR A 16 52.13 46.02 48.73
N ALA A 17 52.20 45.86 47.40
CA ALA A 17 52.50 46.95 46.46
C ALA A 17 51.29 47.31 45.57
N ALA A 18 50.08 46.94 45.98
CA ALA A 18 48.89 47.55 45.40
C ALA A 18 48.81 48.99 45.95
N PRO A 19 48.97 50.04 45.11
CA PRO A 19 48.78 51.40 45.58
C PRO A 19 47.39 51.50 46.22
N GLN A 20 47.32 52.03 47.43
CA GLN A 20 46.04 52.37 48.05
C GLN A 20 45.33 53.33 47.10
N TYR A 21 44.29 52.84 46.42
CA TYR A 21 43.39 53.62 45.58
C TYR A 21 42.67 54.60 46.52
N GLN A 22 43.27 55.77 46.75
CA GLN A 22 42.63 56.89 47.44
C GLN A 22 41.42 57.32 46.60
N ASP A 23 40.20 57.04 47.08
CA ASP A 23 38.89 57.59 46.68
C ASP A 23 38.79 58.17 45.25
N GLY A 24 39.34 57.42 44.30
CA GLY A 24 39.85 57.97 43.05
C GLY A 24 38.81 57.88 41.96
N GLN A 25 38.35 59.05 41.49
CA GLN A 25 37.68 59.16 40.21
C GLN A 25 38.52 58.41 39.15
N LEU A 26 37.95 57.36 38.56
CA LEU A 26 38.60 56.65 37.46
C LEU A 26 38.93 57.69 36.38
N HIS A 27 40.21 57.84 36.07
CA HIS A 27 40.66 58.67 34.97
C HIS A 27 39.92 58.22 33.69
N ILE A 28 39.16 59.13 33.08
CA ILE A 28 38.47 58.85 31.83
C ILE A 28 39.55 58.73 30.75
N PRO A 29 39.69 57.56 30.10
CA PRO A 29 40.78 57.35 29.15
C PRO A 29 40.60 58.15 27.87
N ASP A 30 41.70 58.63 27.29
CA ASP A 30 41.70 59.32 26.00
C ASP A 30 41.85 58.34 24.83
N LYS A 31 42.45 57.16 25.07
CA LYS A 31 42.59 56.07 24.10
C LYS A 31 42.32 54.72 24.75
N CYS A 32 41.93 53.73 23.94
CA CYS A 32 41.65 52.37 24.43
C CYS A 32 42.81 51.78 25.24
N SER A 33 44.06 52.02 24.80
CA SER A 33 45.26 51.46 25.43
C SER A 33 45.57 52.02 26.83
N ASP A 34 44.85 53.04 27.30
CA ASP A 34 45.03 53.60 28.64
C ASP A 34 44.41 52.70 29.72
N VAL A 35 43.47 51.83 29.35
CA VAL A 35 42.73 50.96 30.29
C VAL A 35 42.82 49.49 29.91
N LEU A 36 43.01 49.19 28.63
CA LEU A 36 43.11 47.83 28.11
C LEU A 36 44.49 47.58 27.51
N ALA A 37 44.94 46.32 27.53
CA ALA A 37 46.15 45.93 26.83
C ALA A 37 46.02 46.18 25.32
N VAL A 38 47.10 46.59 24.65
CA VAL A 38 47.13 46.92 23.21
C VAL A 38 46.46 45.84 22.35
N LYS A 39 46.79 44.56 22.59
CA LYS A 39 46.19 43.42 21.86
C LYS A 39 44.67 43.32 21.99
N VAL A 40 44.12 43.75 23.13
CA VAL A 40 42.66 43.79 23.37
C VAL A 40 42.04 44.95 22.58
N CYS A 41 42.72 46.10 22.52
CA CYS A 41 42.31 47.23 21.70
C CYS A 41 42.35 46.90 20.20
N ASP A 42 43.43 46.26 19.72
CA ASP A 42 43.53 45.82 18.33
C ASP A 42 42.38 44.88 17.93
N ASN A 43 41.93 44.05 18.88
CA ASN A 43 40.77 43.17 18.65
C ASN A 43 39.46 43.96 18.57
N LEU A 44 39.24 44.95 19.45
CA LEU A 44 38.07 45.83 19.38
C LEU A 44 38.06 46.68 18.09
N GLU A 45 39.22 47.17 17.64
CA GLU A 45 39.38 47.85 16.36
C GLU A 45 39.09 46.93 15.17
N ALA A 46 39.56 45.68 15.21
CA ALA A 46 39.22 44.69 14.20
C ALA A 46 37.70 44.41 14.16
N ILE A 47 37.04 44.35 15.33
CA ILE A 47 35.57 44.22 15.42
C ILE A 47 34.88 45.45 14.82
N ALA A 48 35.26 46.66 15.23
CA ALA A 48 34.70 47.90 14.70
C ALA A 48 34.85 47.99 13.18
N LYS A 49 36.03 47.66 12.65
CA LYS A 49 36.29 47.62 11.21
C LYS A 49 35.37 46.64 10.47
N ARG A 50 35.16 45.42 11.01
CA ARG A 50 34.22 44.44 10.43
C ARG A 50 32.77 44.92 10.47
N LEU A 51 32.40 45.65 11.53
CA LEU A 51 31.09 46.28 11.67
C LEU A 51 30.95 47.56 10.84
N LYS A 52 31.98 47.95 10.07
CA LYS A 52 32.05 49.21 9.31
C LYS A 52 31.80 50.44 10.21
N LEU A 53 32.42 50.42 11.39
CA LEU A 53 32.54 51.53 12.34
C LEU A 53 33.93 52.14 12.23
N LYS A 54 34.12 53.34 12.80
CA LYS A 54 35.41 54.03 12.80
C LYS A 54 36.21 53.67 14.06
N ALA A 55 37.52 53.96 14.06
CA ALA A 55 38.37 53.69 15.22
C ALA A 55 37.96 54.53 16.45
N GLU A 56 37.43 55.74 16.23
CA GLU A 56 36.94 56.61 17.30
C GLU A 56 35.76 55.99 18.07
N ASP A 57 34.97 55.14 17.41
CA ASP A 57 33.87 54.42 18.05
C ASP A 57 34.37 53.40 19.09
N VAL A 58 35.58 52.86 18.91
CA VAL A 58 36.23 51.96 19.89
C VAL A 58 36.62 52.72 21.15
N THR A 59 37.26 53.88 21.01
CA THR A 59 37.59 54.73 22.16
C THR A 59 36.32 55.14 22.89
N LYS A 60 35.28 55.56 22.17
CA LYS A 60 33.97 55.90 22.75
C LYS A 60 33.37 54.73 23.53
N ALA A 61 33.44 53.51 22.99
CA ALA A 61 32.94 52.30 23.63
C ALA A 61 33.66 51.98 24.95
N VAL A 62 35.00 52.09 24.98
CA VAL A 62 35.80 51.86 26.19
C VAL A 62 35.53 52.94 27.24
N VAL A 63 35.44 54.20 26.82
CA VAL A 63 35.10 55.33 27.70
C VAL A 63 33.71 55.13 28.32
N ASP A 64 32.72 54.73 27.53
CA ASP A 64 31.35 54.46 28.03
C ASP A 64 31.33 53.31 29.06
N ALA A 65 32.07 52.22 28.80
CA ALA A 65 32.20 51.11 29.74
C ALA A 65 32.80 51.55 31.08
N VAL A 66 33.88 52.34 31.05
CA VAL A 66 34.52 52.90 32.25
C VAL A 66 33.57 53.85 33.00
N LYS A 67 32.86 54.73 32.28
CA LYS A 67 31.84 55.63 32.87
C LYS A 67 30.69 54.88 33.53
N LYS A 68 30.35 53.69 33.03
CA LYS A 68 29.36 52.78 33.64
C LYS A 68 29.91 52.01 34.85
N GLY A 69 31.10 52.35 35.32
CA GLY A 69 31.71 51.74 36.51
C GLY A 69 32.26 50.33 36.28
N LYS A 70 32.51 49.93 35.03
CA LYS A 70 33.22 48.67 34.76
C LYS A 70 34.69 48.85 35.11
N THR A 71 35.21 47.99 35.98
CA THR A 71 36.56 48.16 36.55
C THR A 71 37.54 47.06 36.12
N SER A 72 37.06 45.88 35.75
CA SER A 72 37.92 44.81 35.24
C SER A 72 38.10 44.87 33.72
N SER A 73 39.28 44.50 33.22
CA SER A 73 39.58 44.52 31.78
C SER A 73 38.62 43.65 30.96
N VAL A 74 38.16 42.53 31.52
CA VAL A 74 37.17 41.64 30.89
C VAL A 74 35.80 42.29 30.82
N GLU A 75 35.35 42.95 31.90
CA GLU A 75 34.08 43.68 31.90
C GLU A 75 34.10 44.85 30.93
N ILE A 76 35.18 45.63 30.90
CA ILE A 76 35.35 46.77 29.99
C ILE A 76 35.36 46.28 28.54
N TYR A 77 36.10 45.21 28.23
CA TYR A 77 36.12 44.62 26.89
C TYR A 77 34.74 44.15 26.44
N ASN A 78 34.01 43.40 27.29
CA ASN A 78 32.69 42.91 26.95
C ASN A 78 31.69 44.06 26.77
N ALA A 79 31.71 45.06 27.66
CA ALA A 79 30.85 46.23 27.54
C ALA A 79 31.18 47.07 26.29
N ALA A 80 32.46 47.25 25.96
CA ALA A 80 32.88 47.93 24.74
C ALA A 80 32.47 47.14 23.47
N LYS A 81 32.61 45.81 23.49
CA LYS A 81 32.14 44.94 22.40
C LYS A 81 30.63 45.06 22.20
N ASP A 82 29.85 45.01 23.28
CA ASP A 82 28.39 45.16 23.24
C ASP A 82 27.99 46.55 22.72
N PHE A 83 28.70 47.60 23.14
CA PHE A 83 28.50 48.95 22.63
C PHE A 83 28.71 49.02 21.10
N LEU A 84 29.81 48.46 20.58
CA LEU A 84 30.07 48.44 19.13
C LEU A 84 29.01 47.65 18.35
N ILE A 85 28.53 46.53 18.90
CA ILE A 85 27.42 45.75 18.31
C ILE A 85 26.13 46.59 18.27
N ASN A 86 25.86 47.36 19.32
CA ASN A 86 24.66 48.19 19.43
C ASN A 86 24.71 49.45 18.57
N GLU A 87 25.89 50.04 18.32
CA GLU A 87 26.04 51.17 17.39
C GLU A 87 25.65 50.80 15.95
N VAL A 88 25.73 49.52 15.60
CA VAL A 88 25.23 49.02 14.31
C VAL A 88 23.84 48.37 14.40
N ALA A 89 23.10 48.56 15.49
CA ALA A 89 21.75 48.01 15.64
C ALA A 89 20.79 48.52 14.57
N THR A 90 21.04 49.71 14.01
CA THR A 90 20.26 50.30 12.90
C THR A 90 20.63 49.72 11.53
N LYS A 91 21.75 49.01 11.42
CA LYS A 91 22.17 48.33 10.18
C LYS A 91 21.35 47.06 9.97
N LYS A 92 20.93 46.87 8.73
CA LYS A 92 20.15 45.72 8.29
C LYS A 92 21.07 44.54 8.05
N CYS A 93 20.50 43.33 8.01
CA CYS A 93 21.23 42.13 7.67
C CYS A 93 22.02 42.27 6.34
N GLU A 94 21.44 42.92 5.34
CA GLU A 94 22.01 43.15 4.01
C GLU A 94 23.28 44.01 4.03
N ASP A 95 23.52 44.75 5.10
CA ASP A 95 24.74 45.55 5.25
C ASP A 95 25.97 44.68 5.56
N PHE A 96 25.75 43.42 5.98
CA PHE A 96 26.78 42.48 6.40
C PHE A 96 26.91 41.25 5.49
N THR A 97 25.83 40.80 4.87
CA THR A 97 25.81 39.61 3.99
C THR A 97 24.92 39.82 2.78
N THR A 98 24.81 38.82 1.90
CA THR A 98 23.98 38.94 0.69
C THR A 98 22.48 38.97 1.01
N VAL A 99 21.69 39.62 0.16
CA VAL A 99 20.22 39.64 0.26
C VAL A 99 19.63 38.23 0.36
N GLU A 100 20.17 37.30 -0.44
CA GLU A 100 19.75 35.90 -0.43
C GLU A 100 19.96 35.23 0.94
N ASN A 101 21.14 35.42 1.55
CA ASN A 101 21.44 34.89 2.88
C ASN A 101 20.51 35.50 3.95
N CYS A 102 20.27 36.81 3.88
CA CYS A 102 19.32 37.47 4.77
C CYS A 102 17.90 36.93 4.63
N GLN A 103 17.44 36.70 3.41
CA GLN A 103 16.13 36.09 3.18
C GLN A 103 16.05 34.67 3.73
N LYS A 104 17.12 33.86 3.59
CA LYS A 104 17.19 32.52 4.20
C LYS A 104 17.11 32.60 5.72
N LEU A 105 17.89 33.47 6.36
CA LEU A 105 17.87 33.65 7.82
C LEU A 105 16.50 34.16 8.31
N ARG A 106 15.87 35.11 7.59
CA ARG A 106 14.52 35.57 7.90
C ARG A 106 13.47 34.47 7.78
N LYS A 107 13.58 33.59 6.78
CA LYS A 107 12.70 32.42 6.65
C LYS A 107 12.84 31.48 7.84
N VAL A 108 14.07 31.19 8.27
CA VAL A 108 14.35 30.38 9.47
C VAL A 108 13.75 31.05 10.71
N ALA A 109 14.00 32.34 10.92
CA ALA A 109 13.45 33.08 12.06
C ALA A 109 11.91 33.10 12.08
N ALA A 110 11.28 33.41 10.94
CA ALA A 110 9.83 33.43 10.83
C ALA A 110 9.23 32.06 11.18
N PHE A 111 9.87 30.98 10.74
CA PHE A 111 9.44 29.63 11.07
C PHE A 111 9.60 29.30 12.56
N MET A 112 10.67 29.80 13.19
CA MET A 112 10.90 29.73 14.63
C MET A 112 10.02 30.71 15.43
N LYS A 113 9.16 31.49 14.76
CA LYS A 113 8.36 32.58 15.34
C LYS A 113 9.23 33.61 16.07
N LEU A 114 10.47 33.78 15.62
CA LEU A 114 11.37 34.84 16.05
C LEU A 114 11.07 36.10 15.24
N ASN A 115 11.20 37.27 15.88
CA ASN A 115 11.00 38.55 15.21
C ASN A 115 12.17 38.84 14.24
N ALA A 116 11.96 39.78 13.31
CA ALA A 116 13.00 40.18 12.35
C ALA A 116 14.25 40.75 13.06
N GLU A 117 14.07 41.40 14.21
CA GLU A 117 15.16 41.96 15.02
C GLU A 117 16.15 40.88 15.49
N LYS A 118 15.67 39.68 15.82
CA LYS A 118 16.53 38.54 16.19
C LYS A 118 17.43 38.09 15.04
N VAL A 119 16.96 38.17 13.80
CA VAL A 119 17.80 37.88 12.62
C VAL A 119 18.97 38.84 12.56
N GLU A 120 18.68 40.13 12.70
CA GLU A 120 19.71 41.16 12.65
C GLU A 120 20.67 41.06 13.84
N GLU A 121 20.15 40.73 15.03
CA GLU A 121 20.96 40.45 16.22
C GLU A 121 21.95 39.31 15.97
N PHE A 122 21.51 38.17 15.43
CA PHE A 122 22.38 37.02 15.16
C PHE A 122 23.44 37.32 14.09
N VAL A 123 23.09 38.08 13.06
CA VAL A 123 24.04 38.53 12.03
C VAL A 123 25.08 39.47 12.63
N ARG A 124 24.68 40.45 13.44
CA ARG A 124 25.61 41.36 14.12
C ARG A 124 26.55 40.61 15.07
N LYS A 125 26.02 39.66 15.85
CA LYS A 125 26.81 38.79 16.73
C LYS A 125 27.83 37.96 15.95
N ALA A 126 27.42 37.36 14.83
CA ALA A 126 28.32 36.60 13.95
C ALA A 126 29.50 37.46 13.46
N VAL A 127 29.24 38.68 13.00
CA VAL A 127 30.29 39.63 12.54
C VAL A 127 31.20 40.06 13.68
N ALA A 128 30.63 40.34 14.86
CA ALA A 128 31.40 40.72 16.04
C ALA A 128 32.28 39.59 16.60
N GLU A 129 31.94 38.34 16.33
CA GLU A 129 32.80 37.19 16.60
C GLU A 129 33.77 36.85 15.45
N GLY A 130 33.97 37.79 14.52
CA GLY A 130 35.00 37.71 13.51
C GLY A 130 34.61 37.02 12.21
N ALA A 131 33.33 36.69 11.98
CA ALA A 131 32.90 36.28 10.65
C ALA A 131 32.99 37.46 9.68
N VAL A 132 33.72 37.29 8.58
CA VAL A 132 33.95 38.36 7.59
C VAL A 132 33.26 38.03 6.26
N GLN A 133 33.33 36.76 5.83
CA GLN A 133 32.71 36.35 4.58
C GLN A 133 31.21 36.11 4.76
N ALA A 134 30.43 36.38 3.70
CA ALA A 134 28.98 36.18 3.72
C ALA A 134 28.56 34.76 4.13
N ALA A 135 29.34 33.75 3.72
CA ALA A 135 29.15 32.35 4.09
C ALA A 135 29.42 32.09 5.58
N ASP A 136 30.51 32.65 6.13
CA ASP A 136 30.86 32.52 7.56
C ASP A 136 29.80 33.19 8.45
N ILE A 137 29.33 34.37 8.04
CA ILE A 137 28.30 35.12 8.77
C ILE A 137 27.01 34.29 8.80
N TYR A 138 26.62 33.70 7.67
CA TYR A 138 25.46 32.82 7.59
C TYR A 138 25.64 31.58 8.49
N ALA A 139 26.79 30.91 8.43
CA ALA A 139 27.08 29.71 9.23
C ALA A 139 27.01 30.00 10.74
N LYS A 140 27.65 31.08 11.19
CA LYS A 140 27.59 31.53 12.60
C LYS A 140 26.18 31.97 13.02
N ALA A 141 25.46 32.68 12.16
CA ALA A 141 24.07 33.04 12.44
C ALA A 141 23.19 31.78 12.62
N MET A 142 23.40 30.76 11.81
CA MET A 142 22.75 29.45 11.93
C MET A 142 23.12 28.72 13.22
N GLU A 143 24.33 28.91 13.76
CA GLU A 143 24.73 28.37 15.06
C GLU A 143 23.91 28.97 16.22
N TYR A 144 23.61 30.27 16.18
CA TYR A 144 22.70 30.86 17.16
C TYR A 144 21.28 30.27 17.06
N TYR A 145 20.76 30.08 15.85
CA TYR A 145 19.48 29.38 15.67
C TYR A 145 19.53 27.93 16.21
N LYS A 146 20.64 27.20 16.01
CA LYS A 146 20.85 25.87 16.63
C LYS A 146 20.71 25.93 18.14
N ASN A 147 21.35 26.89 18.77
CA ASN A 147 21.32 27.02 20.23
C ASN A 147 19.92 27.39 20.76
N GLU A 148 19.17 28.24 20.05
CA GLU A 148 17.77 28.50 20.35
C GLU A 148 16.90 27.23 20.23
N ILE A 149 17.09 26.44 19.17
CA ILE A 149 16.34 25.20 18.90
C ILE A 149 16.64 24.10 19.92
N LYS A 150 17.88 24.00 20.44
CA LYS A 150 18.25 22.99 21.45
C LYS A 150 17.31 22.98 22.66
N THR A 151 16.78 24.15 23.01
CA THR A 151 15.85 24.34 24.14
C THR A 151 14.39 24.05 23.81
N LYS A 152 14.05 23.87 22.52
CA LYS A 152 12.70 23.64 22.03
C LYS A 152 12.34 22.15 22.11
N LYS A 153 11.07 21.89 22.46
CA LYS A 153 10.48 20.56 22.39
C LYS A 153 9.92 20.31 20.99
N CYS A 154 9.62 19.06 20.65
CA CYS A 154 9.03 18.71 19.37
C CYS A 154 7.78 19.56 19.04
N GLU A 155 6.89 19.77 20.02
CA GLU A 155 5.64 20.52 19.85
C GLU A 155 5.84 22.02 19.56
N ASP A 156 7.02 22.56 19.85
CA ASP A 156 7.37 23.93 19.46
C ASP A 156 7.74 24.02 17.97
N LEU A 157 8.14 22.89 17.38
CA LEU A 157 8.70 22.79 16.03
C LEU A 157 7.72 22.16 15.02
N LEU A 158 6.84 21.28 15.49
CA LEU A 158 5.88 20.51 14.71
C LEU A 158 4.50 20.48 15.40
N SER A 159 3.47 20.07 14.68
CA SER A 159 2.16 19.82 15.31
C SER A 159 2.20 18.61 16.25
N VAL A 160 1.33 18.59 17.26
CA VAL A 160 1.20 17.49 18.23
C VAL A 160 1.01 16.13 17.54
N SER A 161 0.25 16.07 16.44
CA SER A 161 0.02 14.83 15.70
C SER A 161 1.28 14.34 14.98
N GLN A 162 2.09 15.25 14.43
CA GLN A 162 3.37 14.92 13.81
C GLN A 162 4.38 14.44 14.86
N CYS A 163 4.47 15.11 16.01
CA CYS A 163 5.31 14.66 17.13
C CYS A 163 4.89 13.28 17.63
N THR A 164 3.59 13.06 17.81
CA THR A 164 3.04 11.75 18.22
C THR A 164 3.38 10.67 17.18
N TYR A 165 3.23 10.97 15.88
CA TYR A 165 3.61 10.05 14.81
C TYR A 165 5.10 9.68 14.87
N LEU A 166 5.99 10.67 14.98
CA LEU A 166 7.44 10.46 15.04
C LEU A 166 7.87 9.69 16.30
N ARG A 167 7.26 9.98 17.46
CA ARG A 167 7.50 9.24 18.71
C ARG A 167 7.05 7.79 18.62
N ASN A 168 5.85 7.56 18.07
CA ASN A 168 5.35 6.20 17.85
C ASN A 168 6.25 5.44 16.88
N LEU A 169 6.75 6.12 15.84
CA LEU A 169 7.67 5.53 14.88
C LEU A 169 9.03 5.21 15.53
N ALA A 170 9.63 6.15 16.25
CA ALA A 170 10.88 5.93 17.00
C ALA A 170 10.72 4.77 17.98
N GLY A 171 9.60 4.68 18.71
CA GLY A 171 9.30 3.55 19.59
C GLY A 171 9.19 2.21 18.87
N LYS A 172 8.62 2.17 17.66
CA LYS A 172 8.61 0.97 16.81
C LYS A 172 10.01 0.59 16.31
N LEU A 173 10.83 1.60 16.01
CA LEU A 173 12.20 1.44 15.54
C LEU A 173 13.22 1.33 16.69
N LYS A 174 12.75 1.32 17.94
CA LYS A 174 13.57 1.24 19.16
C LYS A 174 14.63 2.36 19.28
N VAL A 175 14.40 3.48 18.62
CA VAL A 175 15.22 4.70 18.73
C VAL A 175 14.87 5.42 20.03
N LYS A 176 15.88 5.89 20.77
CA LYS A 176 15.66 6.61 22.04
C LYS A 176 14.99 7.95 21.77
N PHE A 177 14.28 8.44 22.78
CA PHE A 177 13.58 9.71 22.69
C PHE A 177 14.52 10.90 22.45
N ASP A 178 15.66 10.91 23.14
CA ASP A 178 16.66 11.98 23.01
C ASP A 178 17.25 12.02 21.59
N ASP A 179 17.59 10.85 21.02
CA ASP A 179 18.07 10.72 19.62
C ASP A 179 17.01 11.22 18.62
N LEU A 180 15.71 10.97 18.88
CA LEU A 180 14.62 11.50 18.08
C LEU A 180 14.53 13.04 18.17
N GLU A 181 14.64 13.61 19.38
CA GLU A 181 14.61 15.06 19.55
C GLU A 181 15.76 15.73 18.82
N ASP A 182 16.96 15.18 18.90
CA ASP A 182 18.13 15.70 18.20
C ASP A 182 17.96 15.61 16.68
N ALA A 183 17.46 14.48 16.17
CA ALA A 183 17.14 14.33 14.76
C ALA A 183 16.10 15.36 14.27
N ILE A 184 15.08 15.68 15.08
CA ILE A 184 14.10 16.73 14.77
C ILE A 184 14.77 18.10 14.72
N LYS A 185 15.60 18.42 15.71
CA LYS A 185 16.29 19.72 15.84
C LYS A 185 17.25 19.95 14.67
N ASP A 186 18.00 18.93 14.26
CA ASP A 186 18.91 18.99 13.12
C ASP A 186 18.14 19.12 11.79
N ALA A 187 17.12 18.29 11.58
CA ALA A 187 16.30 18.33 10.36
C ALA A 187 15.53 19.65 10.20
N TYR A 188 15.14 20.28 11.30
CA TYR A 188 14.40 21.55 11.29
C TYR A 188 15.17 22.66 10.57
N LEU A 189 16.47 22.77 10.83
CA LEU A 189 17.31 23.81 10.24
C LEU A 189 17.64 23.55 8.78
N GLU A 190 17.86 22.29 8.42
CA GLU A 190 18.13 21.91 7.02
C GLU A 190 16.93 22.14 6.11
N THR A 191 15.73 21.91 6.63
CA THR A 191 14.48 22.00 5.86
C THR A 191 13.89 23.39 5.83
N LEU A 192 14.55 24.36 6.49
CA LEU A 192 14.10 25.75 6.64
C LEU A 192 12.63 25.85 7.10
N GLY A 193 12.18 24.83 7.82
CA GLY A 193 10.84 24.77 8.35
C GLY A 193 9.71 24.26 7.48
N ASP A 194 10.00 23.66 6.33
CA ASP A 194 8.94 22.91 5.66
C ASP A 194 8.57 21.68 6.51
N ALA A 195 7.41 21.72 7.17
CA ALA A 195 6.99 20.68 8.10
C ALA A 195 6.88 19.28 7.46
N LYS A 196 6.61 19.20 6.15
CA LYS A 196 6.56 17.92 5.43
C LYS A 196 7.98 17.42 5.16
N ALA A 197 8.86 18.28 4.65
CA ALA A 197 10.26 17.95 4.41
C ALA A 197 10.97 17.58 5.71
N LEU A 198 10.68 18.27 6.81
CA LEU A 198 11.19 17.98 8.14
C LEU A 198 10.80 16.56 8.56
N VAL A 199 9.51 16.21 8.53
CA VAL A 199 9.05 14.87 8.88
C VAL A 199 9.70 13.82 7.97
N THR A 200 9.79 14.07 6.67
CA THR A 200 10.47 13.15 5.74
C THR A 200 11.95 12.96 6.09
N LYS A 201 12.67 14.03 6.42
CA LYS A 201 14.07 13.98 6.82
C LYS A 201 14.26 13.23 8.13
N VAL A 202 13.43 13.49 9.15
CA VAL A 202 13.48 12.76 10.42
C VAL A 202 13.18 11.28 10.22
N VAL A 203 12.17 10.92 9.41
CA VAL A 203 11.87 9.52 9.08
C VAL A 203 13.07 8.85 8.40
N ALA A 204 13.80 9.55 7.51
CA ALA A 204 15.00 9.03 6.88
C ALA A 204 16.14 8.79 7.90
N VAL A 205 16.34 9.71 8.86
CA VAL A 205 17.31 9.54 9.95
C VAL A 205 16.94 8.35 10.84
N LEU A 206 15.66 8.22 11.22
CA LEU A 206 15.18 7.07 11.99
C LEU A 206 15.34 5.74 11.22
N LYS A 207 15.13 5.75 9.90
CA LYS A 207 15.39 4.59 9.03
C LYS A 207 16.86 4.20 9.08
N ASP A 208 17.77 5.16 8.94
CA ASP A 208 19.21 4.92 9.01
C ASP A 208 19.64 4.36 10.37
N TYR A 209 19.15 4.94 11.48
CA TYR A 209 19.37 4.37 12.82
C TYR A 209 18.90 2.92 12.92
N ALA A 210 17.71 2.61 12.41
CA ALA A 210 17.15 1.26 12.46
C ALA A 210 17.95 0.26 11.60
N LEU A 211 18.44 0.69 10.43
CA LEU A 211 19.28 -0.14 9.55
C LEU A 211 20.66 -0.44 10.15
N ASN A 212 21.21 0.49 10.94
CA ASN A 212 22.48 0.32 11.65
C ASN A 212 22.33 -0.36 13.02
N THR A 213 21.09 -0.66 13.45
CA THR A 213 20.79 -1.38 14.69
C THR A 213 20.78 -2.89 14.44
N LYS A 214 21.27 -3.69 15.40
CA LYS A 214 21.21 -5.16 15.28
C LYS A 214 19.76 -5.60 15.18
N CYS A 215 19.50 -6.64 14.38
CA CYS A 215 18.14 -7.14 14.18
C CYS A 215 17.45 -7.44 15.53
N GLU A 216 18.16 -8.09 16.46
CA GLU A 216 17.63 -8.49 17.77
C GLU A 216 17.27 -7.32 18.68
N ASP A 217 17.90 -6.16 18.47
CA ASP A 217 17.60 -4.95 19.22
C ASP A 217 16.36 -4.24 18.64
N LEU A 218 16.09 -4.42 17.34
CA LEU A 218 14.95 -3.84 16.61
C LEU A 218 13.70 -4.73 16.65
N LEU A 219 13.88 -6.04 16.50
CA LEU A 219 12.86 -7.07 16.32
C LEU A 219 13.06 -8.19 17.35
N ASN A 220 12.01 -8.99 17.61
CA ASN A 220 12.15 -10.15 18.48
C ASN A 220 13.16 -11.18 17.88
N PRO A 221 14.01 -11.85 18.69
CA PRO A 221 14.99 -12.83 18.25
C PRO A 221 14.45 -13.94 17.33
N ASP A 222 13.21 -14.41 17.54
CA ASP A 222 12.58 -15.43 16.70
C ASP A 222 12.31 -14.91 15.29
N LEU A 223 11.88 -13.65 15.18
CA LEU A 223 11.64 -12.99 13.89
C LEU A 223 12.95 -12.78 13.14
N CYS A 224 14.01 -12.35 13.82
CA CYS A 224 15.34 -12.24 13.23
C CYS A 224 15.88 -13.58 12.74
N SER A 225 15.69 -14.63 13.54
CA SER A 225 16.08 -15.99 13.17
C SER A 225 15.29 -16.49 11.96
N ALA A 226 14.00 -16.16 11.87
CA ALA A 226 13.17 -16.47 10.70
C ALA A 226 13.63 -15.70 9.45
N LEU A 227 13.95 -14.41 9.58
CA LEU A 227 14.45 -13.60 8.47
C LEU A 227 15.83 -14.05 7.97
N ARG A 228 16.74 -14.46 8.86
CA ARG A 228 18.04 -15.03 8.45
C ARG A 228 17.88 -16.37 7.74
N ARG A 229 17.01 -17.25 8.25
CA ARG A 229 16.68 -18.50 7.58
C ARG A 229 16.07 -18.25 6.22
N PHE A 230 15.14 -17.30 6.13
CA PHE A 230 14.54 -16.88 4.86
C PHE A 230 15.60 -16.37 3.88
N ALA A 231 16.47 -15.44 4.30
CA ALA A 231 17.60 -14.95 3.50
C ALA A 231 18.50 -16.08 2.99
N ALA A 232 18.84 -17.06 3.85
CA ALA A 232 19.67 -18.19 3.47
C ALA A 232 18.97 -19.10 2.45
N THR A 233 17.68 -19.37 2.63
CA THR A 233 16.90 -20.23 1.73
C THR A 233 16.65 -19.58 0.38
N THR A 234 16.31 -18.29 0.36
CA THR A 234 15.97 -17.56 -0.88
C THR A 234 17.17 -16.93 -1.56
N LYS A 235 18.35 -17.02 -0.93
CA LYS A 235 19.58 -16.34 -1.34
C LYS A 235 19.46 -14.80 -1.41
N VAL A 236 18.37 -14.22 -0.91
CA VAL A 236 18.24 -12.76 -0.77
C VAL A 236 19.12 -12.31 0.38
N GLN A 237 19.92 -11.27 0.15
CA GLN A 237 20.82 -10.74 1.18
C GLN A 237 20.03 -10.28 2.42
N PHE A 238 20.45 -10.70 3.61
CA PHE A 238 19.78 -10.34 4.86
C PHE A 238 19.61 -8.82 5.07
N PRO A 239 20.58 -7.94 4.71
CA PRO A 239 20.37 -6.49 4.74
C PRO A 239 19.18 -5.98 3.92
N VAL A 240 18.91 -6.57 2.75
CA VAL A 240 17.76 -6.19 1.90
C VAL A 240 16.43 -6.54 2.60
N LEU A 241 16.37 -7.69 3.27
CA LEU A 241 15.20 -8.06 4.07
C LEU A 241 15.01 -7.13 5.27
N MET A 242 16.12 -6.73 5.91
CA MET A 242 16.09 -5.78 7.03
C MET A 242 15.60 -4.41 6.58
N GLU A 243 16.06 -3.90 5.43
CA GLU A 243 15.53 -2.66 4.87
C GLU A 243 14.03 -2.73 4.62
N LYS A 244 13.56 -3.83 4.02
CA LYS A 244 12.13 -4.02 3.81
C LYS A 244 11.34 -4.10 5.11
N ALA A 245 11.91 -4.75 6.13
CA ALA A 245 11.31 -4.81 7.46
C ALA A 245 11.15 -3.41 8.07
N VAL A 246 12.19 -2.58 7.99
CA VAL A 246 12.17 -1.19 8.47
C VAL A 246 11.13 -0.36 7.70
N ASP A 247 11.08 -0.45 6.38
CA ASP A 247 10.08 0.25 5.56
C ASP A 247 8.64 -0.11 5.94
N LEU A 248 8.39 -1.40 6.23
CA LEU A 248 7.08 -1.87 6.67
C LEU A 248 6.74 -1.36 8.08
N LEU A 249 7.70 -1.32 9.00
CA LEU A 249 7.52 -0.71 10.31
C LEU A 249 7.16 0.78 10.19
N ILE A 250 7.86 1.52 9.32
CA ILE A 250 7.56 2.93 8.99
C ILE A 250 6.16 3.09 8.40
N SER A 251 5.75 2.14 7.55
CA SER A 251 4.41 2.09 6.95
C SER A 251 3.29 1.69 7.92
N GLY A 252 3.63 1.38 9.18
CA GLY A 252 2.66 1.15 10.24
C GLY A 252 2.50 -0.30 10.69
N TYR A 253 3.22 -1.25 10.09
CA TYR A 253 3.17 -2.66 10.51
C TYR A 253 3.65 -2.83 11.95
N SER A 254 3.14 -3.86 12.63
CA SER A 254 3.58 -4.24 13.98
C SER A 254 4.69 -5.28 13.90
N ALA A 255 5.67 -5.22 14.81
CA ALA A 255 6.78 -6.17 14.89
C ALA A 255 6.28 -7.57 15.32
N GLY A 256 5.79 -8.36 14.36
CA GLY A 256 5.20 -9.68 14.58
C GLY A 256 4.79 -10.35 13.28
N LYS A 257 3.72 -11.17 13.32
CA LYS A 257 3.25 -11.95 12.16
C LYS A 257 2.85 -11.08 10.96
N SER A 258 2.31 -9.88 11.20
CA SER A 258 1.93 -8.94 10.13
C SER A 258 3.15 -8.44 9.35
N LEU A 259 4.24 -8.11 10.04
CA LEU A 259 5.51 -7.70 9.43
C LEU A 259 6.10 -8.84 8.62
N LEU A 260 6.17 -10.06 9.17
CA LEU A 260 6.68 -11.23 8.45
C LEU A 260 5.89 -11.49 7.15
N ASN A 261 4.56 -11.47 7.22
CA ASN A 261 3.71 -11.60 6.04
C ASN A 261 3.93 -10.45 5.03
N GLY A 262 4.17 -9.23 5.51
CA GLY A 262 4.49 -8.08 4.66
C GLY A 262 5.83 -8.23 3.94
N ILE A 263 6.85 -8.73 4.65
CA ILE A 263 8.17 -9.01 4.09
C ILE A 263 8.05 -10.11 3.05
N PHE A 264 7.36 -11.21 3.35
CA PHE A 264 7.15 -12.29 2.39
C PHE A 264 6.44 -11.80 1.14
N LYS A 265 5.35 -11.04 1.25
CA LYS A 265 4.67 -10.46 0.08
C LYS A 265 5.54 -9.50 -0.72
N ALA A 266 6.40 -8.74 -0.05
CA ALA A 266 7.31 -7.82 -0.73
C ALA A 266 8.45 -8.57 -1.44
N VAL A 267 8.85 -9.72 -0.89
CA VAL A 267 9.91 -10.57 -1.44
C VAL A 267 9.38 -11.61 -2.40
N ASP A 268 8.07 -11.88 -2.41
CA ASP A 268 7.37 -12.63 -3.46
C ASP A 268 7.58 -12.00 -4.84
N TYR A 269 7.94 -10.71 -4.88
CA TYR A 269 8.32 -10.00 -6.08
C TYR A 269 9.74 -10.31 -6.58
N PHE A 270 10.62 -10.88 -5.74
CA PHE A 270 12.02 -11.16 -6.06
C PHE A 270 12.28 -12.61 -6.51
N TYR A 271 11.28 -13.50 -6.56
CA TYR A 271 11.49 -14.86 -7.06
C TYR A 271 11.48 -14.89 -8.59
N ASP A 272 12.65 -15.10 -9.19
CA ASP A 272 12.74 -15.84 -10.45
C ASP A 272 12.71 -17.34 -10.10
N CYS A 273 12.23 -18.15 -11.03
CA CYS A 273 12.24 -19.60 -10.92
C CYS A 273 13.61 -20.11 -10.42
N THR A 274 14.70 -19.49 -10.91
CA THR A 274 16.09 -19.87 -10.66
C THR A 274 16.55 -19.70 -9.22
N ASP A 275 15.76 -18.99 -8.41
CA ASP A 275 16.01 -18.84 -6.98
C ASP A 275 15.55 -20.09 -6.20
N VAL A 276 14.63 -20.87 -6.78
CA VAL A 276 14.01 -22.05 -6.17
C VAL A 276 14.54 -23.35 -6.79
N PHE A 277 14.75 -23.36 -8.10
CA PHE A 277 15.31 -24.50 -8.83
C PHE A 277 16.66 -24.12 -9.46
N ASP A 278 17.51 -25.11 -9.73
CA ASP A 278 18.68 -24.85 -10.57
C ASP A 278 18.24 -24.33 -11.95
N GLN A 279 19.12 -23.59 -12.62
CA GLN A 279 18.84 -23.00 -13.93
C GLN A 279 18.28 -24.03 -14.91
N SER A 280 18.82 -25.26 -14.93
CA SER A 280 18.37 -26.28 -15.87
C SER A 280 16.96 -26.79 -15.55
N SER A 281 16.63 -26.93 -14.28
CA SER A 281 15.29 -27.30 -13.81
C SER A 281 14.28 -26.21 -14.12
N CYS A 282 14.67 -24.94 -14.01
CA CYS A 282 13.85 -23.82 -14.44
C CYS A 282 13.64 -23.73 -15.93
N ASP A 283 14.70 -23.89 -16.71
CA ASP A 283 14.60 -23.87 -18.16
C ASP A 283 13.72 -25.04 -18.64
N LYS A 284 13.77 -26.20 -17.96
CA LYS A 284 12.85 -27.33 -18.21
C LYS A 284 11.41 -26.98 -17.85
N LEU A 285 11.16 -26.37 -16.69
CA LEU A 285 9.82 -25.93 -16.28
C LEU A 285 9.25 -24.88 -17.24
N LYS A 286 10.04 -23.89 -17.64
CA LYS A 286 9.69 -22.87 -18.63
C LYS A 286 9.39 -23.51 -20.00
N LYS A 287 10.21 -24.46 -20.46
CA LYS A 287 9.95 -25.20 -21.71
C LYS A 287 8.71 -26.09 -21.66
N VAL A 288 8.45 -26.75 -20.53
CA VAL A 288 7.23 -27.55 -20.34
C VAL A 288 6.01 -26.64 -20.35
N ALA A 289 6.07 -25.48 -19.68
CA ALA A 289 5.05 -24.46 -19.69
C ALA A 289 4.75 -23.95 -21.10
N GLU A 290 5.77 -23.55 -21.85
CA GLU A 290 5.64 -23.13 -23.24
C GLU A 290 5.02 -24.23 -24.11
N PHE A 291 5.45 -25.49 -23.92
CA PHE A 291 4.96 -26.64 -24.67
C PHE A 291 3.46 -26.92 -24.42
N ILE A 292 2.98 -26.72 -23.20
CA ILE A 292 1.56 -26.89 -22.85
C ILE A 292 0.71 -25.62 -23.07
N GLY A 293 1.30 -24.57 -23.68
CA GLY A 293 0.61 -23.31 -23.94
C GLY A 293 0.41 -22.43 -22.70
N PHE A 294 1.16 -22.69 -21.62
CA PHE A 294 1.19 -21.88 -20.42
C PHE A 294 2.11 -20.68 -20.61
N GLY A 295 1.67 -19.52 -20.12
CA GLY A 295 2.55 -18.37 -20.00
C GLY A 295 3.60 -18.64 -18.93
N VAL A 296 4.88 -18.30 -19.19
CA VAL A 296 5.95 -18.35 -18.18
C VAL A 296 5.54 -17.63 -16.88
N GLN A 297 4.73 -16.58 -16.99
CA GLN A 297 4.14 -15.85 -15.87
C GLN A 297 3.25 -16.71 -14.96
N GLU A 298 2.48 -17.65 -15.50
CA GLU A 298 1.55 -18.48 -14.71
C GLU A 298 2.30 -19.53 -13.88
N VAL A 299 3.44 -20.02 -14.39
CA VAL A 299 4.36 -20.89 -13.62
C VAL A 299 5.07 -20.09 -12.53
N GLU A 300 5.49 -18.87 -12.81
CA GLU A 300 6.04 -17.98 -11.79
C GLU A 300 5.00 -17.65 -10.70
N GLU A 301 3.74 -17.40 -11.07
CA GLU A 301 2.64 -17.20 -10.11
C GLU A 301 2.37 -18.43 -9.24
N PHE A 302 2.46 -19.63 -9.82
CA PHE A 302 2.36 -20.87 -9.04
C PHE A 302 3.50 -20.97 -8.02
N ILE A 303 4.76 -20.78 -8.45
CA ILE A 303 5.93 -20.82 -7.56
C ILE A 303 5.77 -19.77 -6.43
N LYS A 304 5.38 -18.54 -6.80
CA LYS A 304 5.11 -17.44 -5.85
C LYS A 304 4.03 -17.79 -4.83
N LYS A 305 3.01 -18.58 -5.20
CA LYS A 305 1.94 -19.01 -4.28
C LYS A 305 2.43 -20.01 -3.23
N TYR A 306 3.30 -20.94 -3.60
CA TYR A 306 3.62 -22.11 -2.77
C TYR A 306 4.92 -22.02 -1.98
N VAL A 307 5.92 -21.28 -2.48
CA VAL A 307 7.21 -21.09 -1.79
C VAL A 307 7.05 -20.46 -0.40
N PRO A 308 6.22 -19.41 -0.18
CA PRO A 308 6.03 -18.84 1.16
C PRO A 308 5.44 -19.82 2.17
N ILE A 309 4.55 -20.71 1.72
CA ILE A 309 3.94 -21.76 2.56
C ILE A 309 5.01 -22.75 3.00
N ALA A 310 5.87 -23.14 2.06
CA ALA A 310 6.95 -24.09 2.29
C ALA A 310 7.99 -23.50 3.28
N VAL A 311 8.36 -22.22 3.12
CA VAL A 311 9.32 -21.55 4.01
C VAL A 311 8.73 -21.27 5.40
N GLN A 312 7.45 -20.87 5.49
CA GLN A 312 6.77 -20.62 6.76
C GLN A 312 6.63 -21.89 7.61
N LYS A 313 6.55 -23.07 6.97
CA LYS A 313 6.53 -24.38 7.61
C LYS A 313 7.92 -25.02 7.75
N GLY A 314 9.00 -24.23 7.64
CA GLY A 314 10.41 -24.57 7.37
C GLY A 314 11.15 -25.69 8.14
N LYS A 315 10.47 -26.64 8.78
CA LYS A 315 11.01 -27.97 9.12
C LYS A 315 10.53 -29.09 8.18
N ASP A 316 9.45 -28.89 7.43
CA ASP A 316 8.81 -29.94 6.65
C ASP A 316 8.86 -29.71 5.13
N LEU A 317 9.77 -28.89 4.61
CA LEU A 317 9.83 -28.64 3.15
C LEU A 317 10.08 -29.94 2.39
N ILE A 318 10.99 -30.80 2.87
CA ILE A 318 11.23 -32.15 2.32
C ILE A 318 10.03 -33.07 2.53
N LYS A 319 9.30 -32.93 3.64
CA LYS A 319 8.16 -33.78 4.00
C LYS A 319 6.88 -33.41 3.23
N ASN A 320 6.71 -32.14 2.89
CA ASN A 320 5.56 -31.58 2.17
C ASN A 320 5.86 -31.35 0.67
N PHE A 321 7.11 -31.51 0.22
CA PHE A 321 7.49 -31.43 -1.20
C PHE A 321 6.66 -32.38 -2.07
N PRO A 322 6.39 -33.64 -1.66
CA PRO A 322 5.52 -34.53 -2.42
C PRO A 322 4.11 -33.97 -2.58
N GLU A 323 3.57 -33.34 -1.54
CA GLU A 323 2.21 -32.79 -1.52
C GLU A 323 2.10 -31.52 -2.37
N MET A 324 3.15 -30.68 -2.36
CA MET A 324 3.27 -29.53 -3.26
C MET A 324 3.41 -29.96 -4.72
N MET A 325 4.22 -30.99 -5.01
CA MET A 325 4.34 -31.56 -6.36
C MET A 325 3.05 -32.23 -6.82
N LYS A 326 2.29 -32.83 -5.89
CA LYS A 326 0.96 -33.37 -6.13
C LYS A 326 -0.05 -32.28 -6.47
N GLU A 327 -0.06 -31.17 -5.73
CA GLU A 327 -0.90 -30.01 -6.05
C GLU A 327 -0.50 -29.34 -7.37
N LEU A 328 0.81 -29.25 -7.68
CA LEU A 328 1.30 -28.78 -8.98
C LEU A 328 0.87 -29.72 -10.11
N GLY A 329 1.04 -31.03 -9.93
CA GLY A 329 0.60 -32.05 -10.86
C GLY A 329 -0.89 -31.98 -11.13
N LYS A 330 -1.70 -31.85 -10.07
CA LYS A 330 -3.15 -31.65 -10.15
C LYS A 330 -3.50 -30.36 -10.89
N TYR A 331 -2.89 -29.24 -10.53
CA TYR A 331 -3.14 -27.95 -11.18
C TYR A 331 -2.80 -27.98 -12.68
N LEU A 332 -1.65 -28.56 -13.05
CA LEU A 332 -1.24 -28.71 -14.45
C LEU A 332 -2.17 -29.67 -15.20
N LYS A 333 -2.56 -30.78 -14.57
CA LYS A 333 -3.53 -31.74 -15.11
C LYS A 333 -4.88 -31.09 -15.37
N ASP A 334 -5.47 -30.44 -14.36
CA ASP A 334 -6.76 -29.74 -14.48
C ASP A 334 -6.74 -28.72 -15.63
N LYS A 335 -5.64 -27.97 -15.77
CA LYS A 335 -5.48 -26.98 -16.85
C LYS A 335 -5.23 -27.56 -18.23
N ILE A 336 -4.51 -28.67 -18.34
CA ILE A 336 -4.36 -29.42 -19.59
C ILE A 336 -5.71 -30.01 -19.99
N CYS A 337 -6.49 -30.48 -19.02
CA CYS A 337 -7.84 -31.00 -19.23
C CYS A 337 -8.84 -29.92 -19.65
N ASP A 338 -8.71 -28.69 -19.13
CA ASP A 338 -9.51 -27.54 -19.57
C ASP A 338 -9.24 -27.16 -21.05
N ASN A 339 -8.04 -27.46 -21.57
CA ASN A 339 -7.55 -26.98 -22.86
C ASN A 339 -7.36 -28.08 -23.93
N THR A 340 -7.56 -29.35 -23.58
CA THR A 340 -7.42 -30.49 -24.50
C THR A 340 -8.58 -31.46 -24.36
N ILE A 341 -9.00 -32.09 -25.47
CA ILE A 341 -10.12 -33.05 -25.52
C ILE A 341 -9.76 -34.41 -24.86
N LEU A 342 -8.59 -34.53 -24.22
CA LEU A 342 -7.95 -35.81 -23.88
C LEU A 342 -8.20 -36.32 -22.45
N CYS A 343 -9.09 -35.69 -21.66
CA CYS A 343 -9.18 -35.92 -20.21
C CYS A 343 -10.47 -36.57 -19.68
N ASP A 344 -11.16 -37.42 -20.44
CA ASP A 344 -12.37 -38.09 -19.95
C ASP A 344 -12.10 -39.38 -19.13
N ASP A 345 -10.88 -39.69 -18.69
CA ASP A 345 -10.59 -40.94 -17.98
C ASP A 345 -9.84 -40.72 -16.66
N ALA A 346 -10.52 -41.03 -15.53
CA ALA A 346 -10.15 -40.72 -14.15
C ALA A 346 -8.95 -41.51 -13.57
N GLN A 347 -8.12 -42.14 -14.41
CA GLN A 347 -7.22 -43.22 -13.96
C GLN A 347 -5.72 -42.86 -13.88
N LEU A 348 -5.31 -41.63 -14.20
CA LEU A 348 -3.94 -41.16 -13.97
C LEU A 348 -3.82 -40.58 -12.55
N SER A 349 -3.01 -41.20 -11.68
CA SER A 349 -2.68 -40.58 -10.39
C SER A 349 -1.80 -39.34 -10.62
N ASP A 350 -1.95 -38.32 -9.78
CA ASP A 350 -1.26 -37.03 -9.91
C ASP A 350 0.28 -37.18 -9.91
N GLU A 351 0.80 -38.27 -9.36
CA GLU A 351 2.23 -38.63 -9.31
C GLU A 351 2.71 -39.29 -10.61
N GLN A 352 1.88 -40.11 -11.27
CA GLN A 352 2.23 -40.80 -12.52
C GLN A 352 2.39 -39.84 -13.70
N PHE A 353 1.70 -38.70 -13.66
CA PHE A 353 1.77 -37.69 -14.73
C PHE A 353 3.13 -36.97 -14.79
N ILE A 354 3.84 -36.87 -13.66
CA ILE A 354 5.13 -36.16 -13.56
C ILE A 354 6.33 -37.10 -13.82
N PHE A 355 6.19 -38.40 -13.58
CA PHE A 355 7.31 -39.36 -13.57
C PHE A 355 7.24 -40.50 -14.61
N ALA A 356 6.34 -40.41 -15.60
CA ALA A 356 6.05 -41.49 -16.55
C ALA A 356 7.26 -42.07 -17.33
N ASP A 357 8.37 -41.35 -17.47
CA ASP A 357 9.54 -41.80 -18.25
C ASP A 357 10.74 -42.25 -17.39
N GLN A 358 10.72 -42.15 -16.04
CA GLN A 358 11.97 -42.29 -15.24
C GLN A 358 12.18 -43.62 -14.49
N VAL A 359 11.21 -44.54 -14.40
CA VAL A 359 11.33 -45.66 -13.43
C VAL A 359 11.60 -47.05 -14.02
N GLY A 360 11.65 -47.24 -15.35
CA GLY A 360 12.10 -48.52 -15.94
C GLY A 360 11.30 -49.78 -15.50
N ILE A 361 10.06 -49.62 -15.02
CA ILE A 361 9.26 -50.68 -14.38
C ILE A 361 8.63 -51.63 -15.41
N PHE A 362 8.58 -51.25 -16.69
CA PHE A 362 7.95 -52.05 -17.72
C PHE A 362 8.97 -52.95 -18.43
N ASP A 363 8.79 -54.27 -18.30
CA ASP A 363 9.48 -55.25 -19.13
C ASP A 363 9.01 -55.09 -20.57
N TRP A 364 9.76 -54.27 -21.30
CA TRP A 364 9.43 -53.83 -22.64
C TRP A 364 9.47 -54.99 -23.63
N ASP A 365 10.29 -56.01 -23.37
CA ASP A 365 10.38 -57.22 -24.19
C ASP A 365 9.13 -58.09 -24.01
N LEU A 366 8.62 -58.21 -22.78
CA LEU A 366 7.33 -58.88 -22.51
C LEU A 366 6.16 -58.16 -23.19
N ILE A 367 6.15 -56.83 -23.17
CA ILE A 367 5.11 -56.03 -23.85
C ILE A 367 5.18 -56.23 -25.37
N LYS A 368 6.38 -56.17 -25.97
CA LYS A 368 6.58 -56.45 -27.40
C LYS A 368 6.09 -57.86 -27.76
N GLN A 369 6.40 -58.86 -26.93
CA GLN A 369 5.96 -60.23 -27.15
C GLN A 369 4.43 -60.36 -27.09
N LYS A 370 3.78 -59.79 -26.08
CA LYS A 370 2.31 -59.87 -25.93
C LYS A 370 1.57 -59.14 -27.05
N ILE A 371 2.12 -58.02 -27.50
CA ILE A 371 1.62 -57.29 -28.66
C ILE A 371 1.72 -58.15 -29.93
N LYS A 372 2.84 -58.86 -30.13
CA LYS A 372 3.02 -59.76 -31.27
C LYS A 372 2.02 -60.92 -31.26
N GLU A 373 1.87 -61.59 -30.12
CA GLU A 373 0.87 -62.65 -29.92
C GLU A 373 -0.55 -62.15 -30.20
N TYR A 374 -0.88 -60.94 -29.74
CA TYR A 374 -2.20 -60.34 -29.97
C TYR A 374 -2.50 -60.10 -31.44
N ILE A 375 -1.54 -59.58 -32.21
CA ILE A 375 -1.71 -59.33 -33.65
C ILE A 375 -1.95 -60.64 -34.40
N GLU A 376 -1.19 -61.68 -34.05
CA GLU A 376 -1.31 -63.02 -34.67
C GLU A 376 -2.67 -63.66 -34.41
N ILE A 377 -3.21 -63.50 -33.19
CA ILE A 377 -4.50 -64.05 -32.80
C ILE A 377 -5.67 -63.27 -33.39
N LYS A 378 -5.63 -61.92 -33.31
CA LYS A 378 -6.78 -61.08 -33.65
C LYS A 378 -6.89 -60.77 -35.15
N TYR A 379 -5.78 -60.80 -35.88
CA TYR A 379 -5.75 -60.50 -37.31
C TYR A 379 -5.06 -61.62 -38.12
N PRO A 380 -5.61 -62.85 -38.12
CA PRO A 380 -4.99 -64.00 -38.78
C PRO A 380 -4.92 -63.86 -40.31
N GLY A 381 -5.76 -63.01 -40.92
CA GLY A 381 -5.78 -62.71 -42.36
C GLY A 381 -5.04 -61.44 -42.77
N LEU A 382 -4.23 -60.84 -41.88
CA LEU A 382 -3.49 -59.63 -42.18
C LEU A 382 -2.42 -59.93 -43.24
N GLN A 383 -2.42 -59.20 -44.36
CA GLN A 383 -1.41 -59.37 -45.42
C GLN A 383 0.01 -59.30 -44.82
N ASP A 384 0.89 -60.22 -45.22
CA ASP A 384 2.24 -60.36 -44.65
C ASP A 384 3.03 -59.05 -44.64
N LYS A 385 2.85 -58.22 -45.68
CA LYS A 385 3.50 -56.91 -45.79
C LYS A 385 3.03 -55.91 -44.74
N VAL A 386 1.75 -55.92 -44.39
CA VAL A 386 1.17 -55.05 -43.33
C VAL A 386 1.56 -55.58 -41.96
N LYS A 387 1.48 -56.91 -41.76
CA LYS A 387 1.90 -57.58 -40.54
C LYS A 387 3.37 -57.31 -40.22
N GLN A 388 4.26 -57.46 -41.20
CA GLN A 388 5.69 -57.23 -41.01
C GLN A 388 6.01 -55.77 -40.68
N ARG A 389 5.29 -54.80 -41.26
CA ARG A 389 5.47 -53.38 -40.94
C ARG A 389 5.03 -53.04 -39.52
N VAL A 390 3.88 -53.55 -39.08
CA VAL A 390 3.42 -53.34 -37.69
C VAL A 390 4.43 -53.94 -36.71
N LEU A 391 4.93 -55.16 -36.98
CA LEU A 391 5.96 -55.79 -36.14
C LEU A 391 7.29 -55.04 -36.15
N ASP A 392 7.69 -54.44 -37.27
CA ASP A 392 8.90 -53.61 -37.36
C ASP A 392 8.79 -52.35 -36.49
N ILE A 393 7.64 -51.66 -36.52
CA ILE A 393 7.35 -50.51 -35.65
C ILE A 393 7.44 -50.91 -34.16
N ILE A 394 6.87 -52.06 -33.80
CA ILE A 394 6.89 -52.58 -32.43
C ILE A 394 8.31 -52.92 -31.97
N SER A 395 9.09 -53.57 -32.84
CA SER A 395 10.45 -53.97 -32.52
C SER A 395 11.38 -52.77 -32.30
N LYS A 396 11.20 -51.71 -33.09
CA LYS A 396 12.00 -50.48 -33.08
C LYS A 396 11.61 -49.49 -31.98
N ALA A 397 10.45 -49.66 -31.36
CA ALA A 397 10.04 -48.81 -30.27
C ALA A 397 10.88 -49.10 -29.01
N THR A 398 11.30 -48.06 -28.30
CA THR A 398 12.00 -48.19 -27.00
C THR A 398 11.15 -47.86 -25.79
N SER A 399 9.93 -47.34 -26.01
CA SER A 399 8.93 -47.08 -24.97
C SER A 399 7.52 -47.05 -25.59
N VAL A 400 6.48 -47.03 -24.75
CA VAL A 400 5.08 -46.89 -25.22
C VAL A 400 4.89 -45.60 -26.00
N ARG A 401 5.51 -44.50 -25.56
CA ARG A 401 5.45 -43.20 -26.23
C ARG A 401 6.13 -43.26 -27.60
N ASP A 402 7.31 -43.87 -27.67
CA ASP A 402 8.05 -44.04 -28.92
C ASP A 402 7.30 -44.96 -29.90
N LEU A 403 6.63 -45.99 -29.38
CA LEU A 403 5.75 -46.87 -30.17
C LEU A 403 4.60 -46.09 -30.81
N LEU A 404 3.89 -45.29 -30.00
CA LEU A 404 2.77 -44.46 -30.47
C LEU A 404 3.23 -43.43 -31.52
N TRP A 405 4.40 -42.84 -31.29
CA TRP A 405 4.97 -41.85 -32.20
C TRP A 405 5.36 -42.48 -33.55
N LYS A 406 6.14 -43.57 -33.54
CA LYS A 406 6.54 -44.28 -34.78
C LYS A 406 5.33 -44.85 -35.52
N ALA A 407 4.33 -45.32 -34.79
CA ALA A 407 3.07 -45.79 -35.35
C ALA A 407 2.29 -44.67 -36.05
N ALA A 408 2.22 -43.47 -35.44
CA ALA A 408 1.59 -42.31 -36.05
C ALA A 408 2.34 -41.83 -37.30
N GLN A 409 3.68 -41.84 -37.27
CA GLN A 409 4.50 -41.52 -38.44
C GLN A 409 4.23 -42.49 -39.61
N GLU A 410 4.11 -43.78 -39.32
CA GLU A 410 3.87 -44.78 -40.37
C GLU A 410 2.43 -44.74 -40.91
N ILE A 411 1.43 -44.41 -40.09
CA ILE A 411 0.06 -44.15 -40.58
C ILE A 411 0.05 -43.00 -41.60
N VAL A 412 0.84 -41.95 -41.35
CA VAL A 412 0.94 -40.79 -42.24
C VAL A 412 1.69 -41.14 -43.53
N MET A 413 2.73 -41.99 -43.46
CA MET A 413 3.54 -42.33 -44.63
C MET A 413 2.94 -43.43 -45.53
N VAL A 414 2.03 -44.27 -45.03
CA VAL A 414 1.48 -45.43 -45.76
C VAL A 414 0.20 -45.09 -46.57
N GLY A 415 -0.18 -43.81 -46.68
CA GLY A 415 -1.41 -43.33 -47.33
C GLY A 415 -2.02 -44.24 -48.41
N GLY A 416 -3.29 -44.61 -48.25
CA GLY A 416 -4.01 -45.55 -49.12
C GLY A 416 -4.89 -46.54 -48.34
N GLU A 417 -5.39 -47.58 -49.01
CA GLU A 417 -6.38 -48.55 -48.49
C GLU A 417 -5.95 -49.25 -47.18
N HIS A 418 -4.65 -49.36 -46.90
CA HIS A 418 -4.14 -50.03 -45.70
C HIS A 418 -4.06 -49.12 -44.45
N ALA A 419 -4.18 -47.78 -44.61
CA ALA A 419 -4.05 -46.84 -43.49
C ALA A 419 -5.18 -46.98 -42.46
N ALA A 420 -6.41 -47.27 -42.92
CA ALA A 420 -7.55 -47.52 -42.04
C ALA A 420 -7.36 -48.79 -41.20
N THR A 421 -6.84 -49.86 -41.80
CA THR A 421 -6.55 -51.13 -41.11
C THR A 421 -5.43 -50.96 -40.09
N ILE A 422 -4.33 -50.29 -40.45
CA ILE A 422 -3.21 -50.01 -39.53
C ILE A 422 -3.68 -49.13 -38.36
N LYS A 423 -4.49 -48.10 -38.63
CA LYS A 423 -5.09 -47.24 -37.59
C LYS A 423 -5.97 -48.03 -36.63
N GLN A 424 -6.78 -48.97 -37.13
CA GLN A 424 -7.64 -49.80 -36.30
C GLN A 424 -6.82 -50.79 -35.44
N ILE A 425 -5.80 -51.44 -36.01
CA ILE A 425 -4.89 -52.33 -35.28
C ILE A 425 -4.19 -51.58 -34.14
N LEU A 426 -3.72 -50.37 -34.39
CA LEU A 426 -3.05 -49.53 -33.39
C LEU A 426 -4.01 -49.05 -32.30
N LYS A 427 -5.24 -48.69 -32.66
CA LYS A 427 -6.28 -48.35 -31.69
C LYS A 427 -6.60 -49.52 -30.76
N ASP A 428 -6.70 -50.72 -31.32
CA ASP A 428 -6.97 -51.95 -30.57
C ASP A 428 -5.77 -52.36 -29.70
N LEU A 429 -4.54 -52.13 -30.16
CA LEU A 429 -3.31 -52.34 -29.38
C LEU A 429 -3.22 -51.41 -28.18
N VAL A 430 -3.51 -50.12 -28.37
CA VAL A 430 -3.51 -49.13 -27.27
C VAL A 430 -4.56 -49.49 -26.22
N ALA A 431 -5.75 -49.94 -26.65
CA ALA A 431 -6.78 -50.41 -25.75
C ALA A 431 -6.36 -51.67 -24.96
N ASN A 432 -5.57 -52.56 -25.55
CA ASN A 432 -5.16 -53.79 -24.89
C ASN A 432 -3.89 -53.67 -24.03
N ILE A 433 -2.97 -52.77 -24.36
CA ILE A 433 -1.84 -52.44 -23.48
C ILE A 433 -2.37 -51.91 -22.13
N LYS A 434 -3.49 -51.18 -22.13
CA LYS A 434 -4.19 -50.78 -20.89
C LYS A 434 -4.66 -51.99 -20.05
N ASN A 435 -5.13 -53.05 -20.69
CA ASN A 435 -5.65 -54.25 -20.00
C ASN A 435 -4.53 -55.17 -19.45
N ILE A 436 -3.34 -55.14 -20.05
CA ILE A 436 -2.18 -55.93 -19.60
C ILE A 436 -1.57 -55.35 -18.30
N VAL A 437 -1.78 -54.07 -18.04
CA VAL A 437 -1.07 -53.32 -16.98
C VAL A 437 -1.81 -53.30 -15.63
N ASN A 438 -3.06 -53.79 -15.49
CA ASN A 438 -3.70 -53.85 -14.16
C ASN A 438 -4.95 -54.78 -14.04
N PRO A 439 -5.06 -55.66 -13.01
CA PRO A 439 -6.32 -56.27 -12.58
C PRO A 439 -6.98 -55.52 -11.40
N GLN A 440 -8.32 -55.47 -11.43
CA GLN A 440 -9.25 -54.65 -10.63
C GLN A 440 -9.29 -54.85 -9.10
N THR A 441 -9.71 -53.81 -8.37
CA THR A 441 -10.79 -53.87 -7.36
C THR A 441 -11.58 -52.55 -7.27
N THR A 442 -12.86 -52.68 -6.91
CA THR A 442 -13.97 -51.72 -6.88
C THR A 442 -14.23 -51.12 -5.49
N TYR A 443 -14.70 -49.87 -5.37
CA TYR A 443 -15.97 -49.46 -4.68
C TYR A 443 -16.14 -47.92 -4.52
N ASP A 444 -17.32 -47.46 -4.96
CA ASP A 444 -18.26 -46.38 -4.61
C ASP A 444 -17.93 -44.94 -4.14
N ALA A 445 -18.90 -44.10 -4.54
CA ALA A 445 -19.04 -42.64 -4.53
C ALA A 445 -19.30 -41.99 -3.17
N VAL A 446 -19.23 -40.64 -3.10
CA VAL A 446 -20.28 -39.72 -2.58
C VAL A 446 -19.91 -38.23 -2.81
N ALA A 447 -20.84 -37.54 -3.49
CA ALA A 447 -21.39 -36.16 -3.40
C ALA A 447 -20.55 -34.87 -3.43
N GLU A 448 -20.98 -34.00 -4.37
CA GLU A 448 -20.97 -32.52 -4.40
C GLU A 448 -21.87 -31.96 -3.27
N ASP A 449 -21.62 -30.80 -2.65
CA ASP A 449 -21.99 -29.47 -3.17
C ASP A 449 -21.53 -28.31 -2.24
N GLU A 450 -21.51 -27.09 -2.80
CA GLU A 450 -22.04 -25.81 -2.27
C GLU A 450 -21.12 -24.59 -2.46
N ILE A 451 -21.37 -23.81 -3.52
CA ILE A 451 -21.37 -22.34 -3.48
C ILE A 451 -22.54 -21.84 -4.37
N ALA A 452 -23.59 -21.29 -3.77
CA ALA A 452 -24.63 -20.56 -4.49
C ALA A 452 -24.88 -19.19 -3.86
N LEU A 453 -24.60 -18.14 -4.62
CA LEU A 453 -25.14 -16.79 -4.44
C LEU A 453 -25.50 -16.29 -5.84
N PHE A 454 -26.77 -15.91 -6.00
CA PHE A 454 -27.55 -15.58 -7.21
C PHE A 454 -28.31 -16.74 -7.86
N ASP A 455 -29.64 -16.61 -7.88
CA ASP A 455 -30.56 -17.47 -8.63
C ASP A 455 -30.40 -17.18 -10.13
N TYR A 456 -29.47 -17.90 -10.74
CA TYR A 456 -29.10 -17.72 -12.14
C TYR A 456 -30.20 -18.21 -13.09
N ASP A 457 -31.10 -19.08 -12.62
CA ASP A 457 -32.25 -19.55 -13.40
C ASP A 457 -33.26 -18.42 -13.62
N LEU A 458 -33.46 -17.56 -12.63
CA LEU A 458 -34.26 -16.34 -12.80
C LEU A 458 -33.66 -15.38 -13.85
N ILE A 459 -32.32 -15.27 -13.89
CA ILE A 459 -31.62 -14.45 -14.90
C ILE A 459 -31.78 -15.06 -16.29
N LYS A 460 -31.62 -16.40 -16.43
CA LYS A 460 -31.88 -17.12 -17.68
C LYS A 460 -33.30 -16.86 -18.16
N GLN A 461 -34.30 -16.97 -17.29
CA GLN A 461 -35.69 -16.75 -17.65
C GLN A 461 -35.96 -15.33 -18.15
N LYS A 462 -35.45 -14.30 -17.45
CA LYS A 462 -35.64 -12.89 -17.85
C LYS A 462 -34.95 -12.55 -19.18
N ILE A 463 -33.81 -13.18 -19.46
CA ILE A 463 -33.12 -13.06 -20.74
C ILE A 463 -33.97 -13.67 -21.87
N LYS A 464 -34.59 -14.83 -21.65
CA LYS A 464 -35.50 -15.46 -22.63
C LYS A 464 -36.67 -14.54 -22.97
N GLU A 465 -37.38 -14.05 -21.94
CA GLU A 465 -38.49 -13.10 -22.10
C GLU A 465 -38.07 -11.84 -22.88
N TYR A 466 -36.89 -11.29 -22.57
CA TYR A 466 -36.39 -10.08 -23.24
C TYR A 466 -36.12 -10.30 -24.74
N ILE A 467 -35.55 -11.45 -25.11
CA ILE A 467 -35.28 -11.78 -26.52
C ILE A 467 -36.59 -11.88 -27.29
N GLU A 468 -37.61 -12.50 -26.71
CA GLU A 468 -38.92 -12.67 -27.35
C GLU A 468 -39.66 -11.35 -27.53
N ILE A 469 -39.59 -10.45 -26.55
CA ILE A 469 -40.28 -9.16 -26.60
C ILE A 469 -39.57 -8.19 -27.57
N LYS A 470 -38.24 -8.11 -27.51
CA LYS A 470 -37.51 -7.07 -28.24
C LYS A 470 -37.15 -7.47 -29.68
N TYR A 471 -37.07 -8.77 -29.97
CA TYR A 471 -36.72 -9.28 -31.30
C TYR A 471 -37.76 -10.30 -31.81
N PRO A 472 -39.04 -9.91 -31.97
CA PRO A 472 -40.11 -10.84 -32.34
C PRO A 472 -39.98 -11.42 -33.76
N GLY A 473 -39.17 -10.81 -34.63
CA GLY A 473 -38.88 -11.29 -36.00
C GLY A 473 -37.54 -12.04 -36.15
N LEU A 474 -36.92 -12.45 -35.05
CA LEU A 474 -35.64 -13.16 -35.08
C LEU A 474 -35.82 -14.55 -35.71
N GLN A 475 -35.04 -14.87 -36.76
CA GLN A 475 -35.09 -16.21 -37.37
C GLN A 475 -34.81 -17.30 -36.32
N ASP A 476 -35.59 -18.39 -36.34
CA ASP A 476 -35.56 -19.44 -35.31
C ASP A 476 -34.16 -20.00 -35.05
N LYS A 477 -33.35 -20.13 -36.11
CA LYS A 477 -31.97 -20.62 -36.03
C LYS A 477 -31.04 -19.66 -35.25
N VAL A 478 -31.26 -18.36 -35.35
CA VAL A 478 -30.50 -17.34 -34.61
C VAL A 478 -31.03 -17.25 -33.17
N LYS A 479 -32.36 -17.31 -32.98
CA LYS A 479 -33.00 -17.36 -31.66
C LYS A 479 -32.48 -18.55 -30.86
N GLN A 480 -32.45 -19.74 -31.45
CA GLN A 480 -31.98 -20.95 -30.78
C GLN A 480 -30.50 -20.86 -30.39
N LYS A 481 -29.63 -20.35 -31.27
CA LYS A 481 -28.20 -20.16 -30.93
C LYS A 481 -27.99 -19.22 -29.74
N VAL A 482 -28.74 -18.11 -29.67
CA VAL A 482 -28.65 -17.19 -28.52
C VAL A 482 -29.17 -17.85 -27.25
N LEU A 483 -30.26 -18.63 -27.34
CA LEU A 483 -30.79 -19.40 -26.21
C LEU A 483 -29.81 -20.49 -25.73
N ASP A 484 -29.12 -21.15 -26.64
CA ASP A 484 -28.12 -22.17 -26.31
C ASP A 484 -26.94 -21.55 -25.54
N VAL A 485 -26.46 -20.37 -25.96
CA VAL A 485 -25.43 -19.61 -25.21
C VAL A 485 -25.92 -19.26 -23.80
N VAL A 486 -27.16 -18.80 -23.64
CA VAL A 486 -27.75 -18.46 -22.34
C VAL A 486 -27.91 -19.69 -21.45
N ASN A 487 -28.31 -20.82 -22.02
CA ASN A 487 -28.51 -22.06 -21.28
C ASN A 487 -27.19 -22.71 -20.86
N ARG A 488 -26.13 -22.63 -21.69
CA ARG A 488 -24.78 -23.16 -21.39
C ARG A 488 -24.06 -22.39 -20.29
N ALA A 489 -24.35 -21.10 -20.13
CA ALA A 489 -23.76 -20.32 -19.06
C ALA A 489 -24.26 -20.80 -17.68
N THR A 490 -23.39 -20.81 -16.68
CA THR A 490 -23.73 -21.13 -15.27
C THR A 490 -23.63 -19.91 -14.36
N ASN A 491 -23.00 -18.83 -14.84
CA ASN A 491 -22.93 -17.52 -14.19
C ASN A 491 -22.76 -16.42 -15.26
N VAL A 492 -22.75 -15.15 -14.83
CA VAL A 492 -22.68 -13.98 -15.72
C VAL A 492 -21.34 -13.90 -16.47
N ALA A 493 -20.23 -14.32 -15.86
CA ALA A 493 -18.92 -14.32 -16.52
C ALA A 493 -18.88 -15.37 -17.64
N ASP A 494 -19.43 -16.56 -17.40
CA ASP A 494 -19.57 -17.61 -18.41
C ASP A 494 -20.51 -17.20 -19.54
N LEU A 495 -21.58 -16.45 -19.24
CA LEU A 495 -22.45 -15.90 -20.28
C LEU A 495 -21.68 -14.99 -21.23
N VAL A 496 -20.83 -14.12 -20.70
CA VAL A 496 -19.99 -13.23 -21.51
C VAL A 496 -18.99 -14.05 -22.31
N LYS A 497 -18.33 -15.03 -21.70
CA LYS A 497 -17.34 -15.90 -22.35
C LYS A 497 -17.95 -16.72 -23.50
N GLU A 498 -19.06 -17.40 -23.25
CA GLU A 498 -19.78 -18.21 -24.26
C GLU A 498 -20.35 -17.34 -25.38
N SER A 499 -20.80 -16.12 -25.04
CA SER A 499 -21.23 -15.13 -26.03
C SER A 499 -20.11 -14.74 -26.99
N PHE A 500 -18.89 -14.50 -26.49
CA PHE A 500 -17.74 -14.20 -27.33
C PHE A 500 -17.32 -15.38 -28.21
N LYS A 501 -17.35 -16.60 -27.66
CA LYS A 501 -17.04 -17.83 -28.39
C LYS A 501 -18.00 -18.05 -29.56
N GLU A 502 -19.30 -17.87 -29.35
CA GLU A 502 -20.31 -18.06 -30.40
C GLU A 502 -20.26 -16.95 -31.45
N ILE A 503 -19.96 -15.69 -31.07
CA ILE A 503 -19.73 -14.59 -32.03
C ILE A 503 -18.57 -14.92 -32.97
N TRP A 504 -17.50 -15.56 -32.46
CA TRP A 504 -16.33 -15.91 -33.27
C TRP A 504 -16.62 -17.08 -34.23
N GLN A 505 -17.49 -18.00 -33.83
CA GLN A 505 -17.84 -19.19 -34.62
C GLN A 505 -18.91 -18.92 -35.68
N VAL A 506 -19.77 -17.91 -35.49
CA VAL A 506 -20.75 -17.47 -36.49
C VAL A 506 -20.07 -16.48 -37.45
N GLY A 507 -19.22 -17.00 -38.34
CA GLY A 507 -18.70 -16.23 -39.48
C GLY A 507 -19.79 -15.93 -40.52
N GLY A 508 -19.75 -14.75 -41.15
CA GLY A 508 -20.65 -14.36 -42.25
C GLY A 508 -21.71 -13.29 -41.89
N GLU A 509 -22.72 -13.14 -42.74
CA GLU A 509 -23.70 -12.02 -42.72
C GLU A 509 -24.48 -11.85 -41.41
N HIS A 510 -24.57 -12.92 -40.59
CA HIS A 510 -25.29 -12.89 -39.31
C HIS A 510 -24.43 -12.46 -38.10
N ALA A 511 -23.10 -12.36 -38.26
CA ALA A 511 -22.17 -12.04 -37.17
C ALA A 511 -22.42 -10.66 -36.56
N ALA A 512 -22.68 -9.66 -37.42
CA ALA A 512 -22.96 -8.29 -36.99
C ALA A 512 -24.26 -8.21 -36.17
N PHE A 513 -25.27 -8.99 -36.54
CA PHE A 513 -26.57 -9.01 -35.87
C PHE A 513 -26.51 -9.71 -34.51
N VAL A 514 -25.86 -10.88 -34.44
CA VAL A 514 -25.63 -11.61 -33.17
C VAL A 514 -24.79 -10.76 -32.20
N LYS A 515 -23.76 -10.08 -32.71
CA LYS A 515 -22.94 -9.15 -31.91
C LYS A 515 -23.76 -7.99 -31.34
N GLN A 516 -24.71 -7.44 -32.10
CA GLN A 516 -25.55 -6.34 -31.62
C GLN A 516 -26.56 -6.82 -30.55
N ILE A 517 -27.18 -7.99 -30.73
CA ILE A 517 -28.09 -8.57 -29.72
C ILE A 517 -27.33 -8.82 -28.42
N LEU A 518 -26.15 -9.42 -28.46
CA LEU A 518 -25.34 -9.71 -27.27
C LEU A 518 -24.84 -8.44 -26.59
N LYS A 519 -24.50 -7.39 -27.35
CA LYS A 519 -24.14 -6.08 -26.81
C LYS A 519 -25.32 -5.42 -26.08
N ASP A 520 -26.52 -5.48 -26.65
CA ASP A 520 -27.74 -4.98 -26.03
C ASP A 520 -28.10 -5.79 -24.76
N LEU A 521 -27.90 -7.10 -24.80
CA LEU A 521 -28.14 -8.00 -23.68
C LEU A 521 -27.19 -7.71 -22.51
N ILE A 522 -25.91 -7.54 -22.78
CA ILE A 522 -24.89 -7.17 -21.77
C ILE A 522 -25.19 -5.77 -21.21
N ALA A 523 -25.57 -4.81 -22.05
CA ALA A 523 -25.96 -3.46 -21.61
C ALA A 523 -27.21 -3.50 -20.71
N ASN A 524 -28.17 -4.36 -21.02
CA ASN A 524 -29.37 -4.50 -20.22
C ASN A 524 -29.20 -5.35 -18.97
N ILE A 525 -28.35 -6.38 -18.95
CA ILE A 525 -27.94 -7.04 -17.72
C ILE A 525 -27.25 -6.03 -16.81
N LYS A 526 -26.42 -5.14 -17.36
CA LYS A 526 -25.86 -4.02 -16.59
C LYS A 526 -26.96 -3.11 -16.02
N ASN A 527 -28.04 -2.85 -16.75
CA ASN A 527 -29.19 -2.07 -16.27
C ASN A 527 -30.13 -2.84 -15.32
N ILE A 528 -30.19 -4.17 -15.37
CA ILE A 528 -30.97 -5.07 -14.49
C ILE A 528 -30.23 -5.34 -13.19
N VAL A 529 -28.89 -5.34 -13.22
CA VAL A 529 -28.03 -5.41 -12.03
C VAL A 529 -27.85 -4.01 -11.42
N SER A 530 -28.03 -2.93 -12.20
CA SER A 530 -27.93 -1.54 -11.76
C SER A 530 -29.17 -0.88 -11.11
N PRO A 531 -30.27 -1.58 -10.73
CA PRO A 531 -31.26 -1.04 -9.81
C PRO A 531 -31.36 -1.93 -8.57
N SER A 532 -30.31 -1.91 -7.75
CA SER A 532 -30.46 -2.02 -6.30
C SER A 532 -29.84 -0.79 -5.64
N VAL A 533 -30.21 0.39 -6.16
CA VAL A 533 -30.21 1.63 -5.41
C VAL A 533 -31.56 1.68 -4.69
N PRO A 534 -31.60 1.64 -3.34
CA PRO A 534 -32.84 1.87 -2.60
C PRO A 534 -33.38 3.25 -2.95
N GLN A 535 -34.71 3.35 -3.08
CA GLN A 535 -35.42 4.62 -3.23
C GLN A 535 -34.84 5.68 -2.29
N ILE A 536 -34.21 6.69 -2.89
CA ILE A 536 -33.73 7.87 -2.21
C ILE A 536 -34.97 8.58 -1.69
N SER A 537 -35.12 8.58 -0.36
CA SER A 537 -36.09 9.41 0.36
C SER A 537 -36.09 10.82 -0.22
N TYR A 538 -37.27 11.41 -0.41
CA TYR A 538 -37.47 12.79 -0.86
C TYR A 538 -36.59 13.80 -0.07
N ASP A 539 -36.22 13.46 1.16
CA ASP A 539 -35.33 14.22 2.05
C ASP A 539 -33.87 14.27 1.54
N ALA A 540 -33.35 13.21 0.93
CA ALA A 540 -31.96 13.18 0.45
C ALA A 540 -31.77 13.95 -0.87
N VAL A 541 -32.77 13.95 -1.76
CA VAL A 541 -32.77 14.83 -2.95
C VAL A 541 -32.87 16.29 -2.53
N SER A 542 -33.76 16.61 -1.60
CA SER A 542 -33.90 17.97 -1.04
C SER A 542 -32.63 18.45 -0.35
N ARG A 543 -31.99 17.61 0.48
CA ARG A 543 -30.71 17.94 1.14
C ARG A 543 -29.56 18.08 0.16
N LEU A 544 -29.51 17.25 -0.90
CA LEU A 544 -28.51 17.38 -1.95
C LEU A 544 -28.71 18.69 -2.71
N GLN A 545 -29.95 19.06 -3.02
CA GLN A 545 -30.26 20.33 -3.68
C GLN A 545 -29.92 21.52 -2.78
N ALA A 546 -30.29 21.49 -1.51
CA ALA A 546 -29.93 22.53 -0.54
C ALA A 546 -28.40 22.67 -0.37
N LEU A 547 -27.66 21.55 -0.44
CA LEU A 547 -26.20 21.56 -0.43
C LEU A 547 -25.62 22.14 -1.73
N LYS A 548 -26.17 21.79 -2.89
CA LYS A 548 -25.81 22.39 -4.20
C LYS A 548 -25.98 23.91 -4.13
N ASP A 549 -27.12 24.39 -3.65
CA ASP A 549 -27.43 25.82 -3.55
C ASP A 549 -26.49 26.55 -2.58
N LYS A 550 -26.19 25.96 -1.42
CA LYS A 550 -25.23 26.51 -0.44
C LYS A 550 -23.82 26.61 -1.03
N ILE A 551 -23.37 25.60 -1.77
CA ILE A 551 -22.05 25.59 -2.37
C ILE A 551 -21.97 26.59 -3.52
N MET A 552 -23.00 26.70 -4.36
CA MET A 552 -23.04 27.70 -5.43
C MET A 552 -22.98 29.12 -4.87
N LYS A 553 -23.77 29.43 -3.84
CA LYS A 553 -23.68 30.73 -3.13
C LYS A 553 -22.30 31.00 -2.55
N TYR A 554 -21.63 29.98 -1.99
CA TYR A 554 -20.27 30.12 -1.49
C TYR A 554 -19.27 30.44 -2.60
N ILE A 555 -19.36 29.77 -3.75
CA ILE A 555 -18.49 30.01 -4.90
C ILE A 555 -18.70 31.42 -5.44
N GLU A 556 -19.95 31.86 -5.59
CA GLU A 556 -20.27 33.21 -6.06
C GLU A 556 -19.75 34.30 -5.12
N ALA A 557 -19.90 34.10 -3.81
CA ALA A 557 -19.40 35.05 -2.82
C ALA A 557 -17.87 35.10 -2.77
N LYS A 558 -17.20 33.96 -2.87
CA LYS A 558 -15.74 33.88 -2.76
C LYS A 558 -15.01 34.23 -4.06
N TYR A 559 -15.65 33.99 -5.21
CA TYR A 559 -15.07 34.18 -6.54
C TYR A 559 -15.98 35.07 -7.41
N PRO A 560 -16.18 36.35 -7.07
CA PRO A 560 -17.14 37.22 -7.76
C PRO A 560 -16.78 37.48 -9.24
N LYS A 561 -15.51 37.32 -9.61
CA LYS A 561 -15.01 37.52 -10.99
C LYS A 561 -15.08 36.26 -11.87
N LEU A 562 -15.76 35.19 -11.42
CA LEU A 562 -15.86 33.95 -12.19
C LEU A 562 -16.63 34.19 -13.50
N THR A 563 -16.05 33.81 -14.62
CA THR A 563 -16.69 33.93 -15.94
C THR A 563 -17.92 33.02 -16.02
N ALA A 564 -18.91 33.42 -16.84
CA ALA A 564 -20.14 32.65 -17.02
C ALA A 564 -19.89 31.21 -17.49
N ASP A 565 -18.87 31.00 -18.34
CA ASP A 565 -18.46 29.67 -18.81
C ASP A 565 -18.00 28.74 -17.66
N ILE A 566 -17.18 29.26 -16.74
CA ILE A 566 -16.71 28.47 -15.60
C ILE A 566 -17.86 28.20 -14.62
N LYS A 567 -18.76 29.17 -14.39
CA LYS A 567 -19.97 28.95 -13.59
C LYS A 567 -20.85 27.85 -14.18
N ALA A 568 -21.06 27.85 -15.49
CA ALA A 568 -21.84 26.82 -16.18
C ALA A 568 -21.20 25.43 -16.08
N LYS A 569 -19.87 25.33 -16.14
CA LYS A 569 -19.14 24.06 -15.94
C LYS A 569 -19.30 23.51 -14.52
N ILE A 570 -19.20 24.37 -13.51
CA ILE A 570 -19.42 23.99 -12.11
C ILE A 570 -20.88 23.55 -11.90
N GLN A 571 -21.84 24.28 -12.45
CA GLN A 571 -23.26 23.90 -12.39
C GLN A 571 -23.50 22.53 -13.05
N ASN A 572 -22.91 22.28 -14.21
CA ASN A 572 -22.99 21.00 -14.91
C ASN A 572 -22.42 19.82 -14.08
N ILE A 573 -21.33 20.04 -13.34
CA ILE A 573 -20.78 19.04 -12.39
C ILE A 573 -21.83 18.69 -11.32
N PHE A 574 -22.52 19.69 -10.79
CA PHE A 574 -23.57 19.49 -9.78
C PHE A 574 -24.81 18.84 -10.37
N ASP A 575 -25.27 19.26 -11.54
CA ASP A 575 -26.48 18.72 -12.19
C ASP A 575 -26.32 17.24 -12.54
N LYS A 576 -25.12 16.83 -12.97
CA LYS A 576 -24.79 15.42 -13.28
C LYS A 576 -24.66 14.53 -12.04
N ALA A 577 -24.53 15.09 -10.84
CA ALA A 577 -24.30 14.31 -9.65
C ALA A 577 -25.62 13.98 -8.93
N THR A 578 -25.84 12.68 -8.72
CA THR A 578 -27.01 12.14 -7.99
C THR A 578 -26.72 11.90 -6.50
N ASN A 579 -25.45 11.99 -6.10
CA ASN A 579 -25.00 11.91 -4.71
C ASN A 579 -23.67 12.65 -4.52
N ILE A 580 -23.25 12.82 -3.26
CA ILE A 580 -22.04 13.57 -2.88
C ILE A 580 -20.76 12.91 -3.41
N GLY A 581 -20.71 11.58 -3.47
CA GLY A 581 -19.57 10.85 -4.04
C GLY A 581 -19.37 11.18 -5.52
N GLN A 582 -20.45 11.29 -6.28
CA GLN A 582 -20.42 11.71 -7.69
C GLN A 582 -20.04 13.18 -7.85
N ILE A 583 -20.43 14.08 -6.95
CA ILE A 583 -19.96 15.48 -6.96
C ILE A 583 -18.42 15.49 -6.87
N ILE A 584 -17.85 14.72 -5.95
CA ILE A 584 -16.39 14.66 -5.75
C ILE A 584 -15.70 14.00 -6.96
N ALA A 585 -16.23 12.90 -7.48
CA ALA A 585 -15.65 12.20 -8.62
C ALA A 585 -15.68 13.06 -9.90
N ASN A 586 -16.81 13.71 -10.18
CA ASN A 586 -16.96 14.61 -11.34
C ASN A 586 -16.06 15.84 -11.19
N ALA A 587 -15.94 16.40 -9.98
CA ALA A 587 -15.04 17.52 -9.73
C ALA A 587 -13.56 17.14 -9.89
N ILE A 588 -13.16 15.94 -9.47
CA ILE A 588 -11.80 15.41 -9.70
C ILE A 588 -11.55 15.15 -11.19
N SER A 589 -12.51 14.58 -11.90
CA SER A 589 -12.40 14.36 -13.35
C SER A 589 -12.23 15.67 -14.11
N GLU A 590 -12.95 16.73 -13.71
CA GLU A 590 -12.81 18.04 -14.36
C GLU A 590 -11.49 18.73 -13.98
N LEU A 591 -11.03 18.54 -12.75
CA LEU A 591 -9.70 18.95 -12.28
C LEU A 591 -8.56 18.43 -13.19
N LEU A 592 -8.72 17.22 -13.71
CA LEU A 592 -7.75 16.56 -14.58
C LEU A 592 -7.84 17.02 -16.05
N ARG A 593 -8.98 17.59 -16.48
CA ARG A 593 -9.21 18.04 -17.86
C ARG A 593 -8.92 19.52 -18.10
N VAL A 594 -8.79 20.32 -17.04
CA VAL A 594 -8.61 21.77 -17.17
C VAL A 594 -7.15 22.11 -17.50
N HIS A 595 -6.94 22.67 -18.69
CA HIS A 595 -5.70 23.24 -19.19
C HIS A 595 -5.93 24.68 -19.70
N GLY A 596 -4.90 25.54 -19.68
CA GLY A 596 -4.95 26.94 -20.12
C GLY A 596 -4.85 27.99 -18.99
N ASP A 597 -4.93 29.27 -19.34
CA ASP A 597 -4.59 30.43 -18.48
C ASP A 597 -5.41 30.54 -17.17
N ASN A 598 -6.54 29.84 -17.09
CA ASN A 598 -7.41 29.81 -15.90
C ASN A 598 -7.29 28.53 -15.06
N ALA A 599 -6.36 27.62 -15.40
CA ALA A 599 -6.30 26.29 -14.79
C ALA A 599 -6.04 26.32 -13.28
N ASP A 600 -5.21 27.24 -12.80
CA ASP A 600 -4.88 27.34 -11.38
C ASP A 600 -6.05 27.87 -10.54
N ILE A 601 -6.83 28.81 -11.10
CA ILE A 601 -8.05 29.32 -10.46
C ILE A 601 -9.09 28.21 -10.36
N VAL A 602 -9.31 27.44 -11.43
CA VAL A 602 -10.26 26.32 -11.43
C VAL A 602 -9.82 25.20 -10.48
N LYS A 603 -8.52 24.87 -10.43
CA LYS A 603 -7.95 23.92 -9.46
C LYS A 603 -8.19 24.35 -8.02
N GLN A 604 -8.02 25.64 -7.73
CA GLN A 604 -8.23 26.19 -6.40
C GLN A 604 -9.71 26.15 -5.99
N ILE A 605 -10.62 26.51 -6.90
CA ILE A 605 -12.06 26.43 -6.67
C ILE A 605 -12.49 24.99 -6.36
N ILE A 606 -11.99 24.01 -7.11
CA ILE A 606 -12.37 22.60 -6.90
C ILE A 606 -11.82 22.07 -5.56
N ARG A 607 -10.59 22.45 -5.16
CA ARG A 607 -10.04 22.08 -3.83
C ARG A 607 -10.87 22.67 -2.69
N ASP A 608 -11.27 23.93 -2.82
CA ASP A 608 -12.12 24.60 -1.84
C ASP A 608 -13.52 23.98 -1.77
N LEU A 609 -14.07 23.55 -2.91
CA LEU A 609 -15.34 22.85 -3.01
C LEU A 609 -15.31 21.51 -2.27
N ILE A 610 -14.26 20.71 -2.51
CA ILE A 610 -14.04 19.44 -1.79
C ILE A 610 -13.90 19.68 -0.29
N LYS A 611 -13.18 20.73 0.12
CA LYS A 611 -13.02 21.08 1.53
C LYS A 611 -14.34 21.49 2.17
N LYS A 612 -15.10 22.38 1.54
CA LYS A 612 -16.39 22.86 2.06
C LYS A 612 -17.42 21.75 2.16
N VAL A 613 -17.50 20.84 1.16
CA VAL A 613 -18.32 19.63 1.23
C VAL A 613 -17.92 18.77 2.44
N LYS A 614 -16.62 18.55 2.68
CA LYS A 614 -16.15 17.80 3.85
C LYS A 614 -16.48 18.48 5.18
N ASP A 615 -16.39 19.81 5.25
CA ASP A 615 -16.63 20.55 6.48
C ASP A 615 -18.13 20.60 6.85
N GLU A 616 -19.02 20.77 5.87
CA GLU A 616 -20.49 20.70 6.08
C GLU A 616 -20.93 19.29 6.50
N LEU A 617 -20.24 18.24 6.04
CA LEU A 617 -20.47 16.86 6.48
C LEU A 617 -19.98 16.62 7.92
N LYS A 618 -18.95 17.34 8.37
CA LYS A 618 -18.42 17.22 9.75
C LYS A 618 -19.28 17.95 10.78
N SER A 619 -19.90 19.07 10.41
CA SER A 619 -20.75 19.85 11.33
C SER A 619 -22.06 19.16 11.74
N GLY A 620 -22.42 18.02 11.14
CA GLY A 620 -23.63 17.26 11.43
C GLY A 620 -23.47 16.09 12.41
N ILE A 621 -22.27 15.83 12.94
CA ILE A 621 -22.03 14.67 13.83
C ILE A 621 -21.31 15.16 15.09
N SER A 622 -22.09 15.50 16.11
CA SER A 622 -21.60 15.80 17.47
C SER A 622 -21.23 14.50 18.19
N LYS A 623 -20.11 14.53 18.92
CA LYS A 623 -19.56 13.41 19.70
C LYS A 623 -20.16 13.41 21.11
N ARG A 624 -21.00 12.42 21.43
CA ARG A 624 -21.06 11.81 22.78
C ARG A 624 -20.92 10.30 22.61
N SER A 625 -19.83 9.72 23.12
CA SER A 625 -19.67 8.28 23.12
C SER A 625 -20.53 7.68 24.23
N VAL A 626 -21.75 7.25 23.89
CA VAL A 626 -22.54 6.42 24.80
C VAL A 626 -21.83 5.09 25.00
N ASP A 627 -21.69 4.68 26.26
CA ASP A 627 -21.08 3.41 26.66
C ASP A 627 -21.87 2.23 26.06
N PHE A 628 -21.15 1.19 25.64
CA PHE A 628 -21.78 0.09 24.89
C PHE A 628 -22.68 -0.76 25.80
N ASP A 629 -22.31 -0.92 27.08
CA ASP A 629 -23.12 -1.66 28.04
C ASP A 629 -24.37 -0.86 28.45
N GLU A 630 -24.26 0.46 28.58
CA GLU A 630 -25.41 1.35 28.75
C GLU A 630 -26.40 1.23 27.58
N LEU A 631 -25.89 1.13 26.35
CA LEU A 631 -26.73 0.93 25.16
C LEU A 631 -27.43 -0.43 25.16
N LYS A 632 -26.74 -1.51 25.56
CA LYS A 632 -27.33 -2.86 25.68
C LYS A 632 -28.47 -2.86 26.69
N ASN A 633 -28.27 -2.24 27.84
CA ASN A 633 -29.28 -2.19 28.90
C ASN A 633 -30.52 -1.38 28.49
N LYS A 634 -30.35 -0.21 27.87
CA LYS A 634 -31.48 0.60 27.38
C LYS A 634 -32.27 -0.08 26.27
N LEU A 635 -31.62 -0.84 25.39
CA LEU A 635 -32.31 -1.63 24.36
C LEU A 635 -33.14 -2.76 24.96
N LYS A 636 -32.63 -3.45 25.99
CA LYS A 636 -33.39 -4.48 26.72
C LYS A 636 -34.62 -3.88 27.41
N GLU A 637 -34.43 -2.78 28.12
CA GLU A 637 -35.51 -2.06 28.80
C GLU A 637 -36.59 -1.59 27.81
N TYR A 638 -36.19 -1.09 26.63
CA TYR A 638 -37.13 -0.72 25.57
C TYR A 638 -37.96 -1.91 25.07
N LEU A 639 -37.34 -3.07 24.85
CA LEU A 639 -38.03 -4.29 24.43
C LEU A 639 -39.03 -4.81 25.49
N GLU A 640 -38.72 -4.62 26.77
CA GLU A 640 -39.58 -5.02 27.89
C GLU A 640 -40.76 -4.05 28.08
N ASN A 641 -40.49 -2.74 28.07
CA ASN A 641 -41.45 -1.72 28.50
C ASN A 641 -42.32 -1.15 27.38
N LYS A 642 -41.80 -1.05 26.16
CA LYS A 642 -42.46 -0.27 25.08
C LYS A 642 -43.15 -1.13 24.03
N VAL A 643 -42.88 -2.44 23.99
CA VAL A 643 -43.51 -3.36 23.01
C VAL A 643 -44.14 -4.58 23.70
N PRO A 644 -45.13 -4.40 24.59
CA PRO A 644 -45.77 -5.51 25.31
C PRO A 644 -46.42 -6.54 24.39
N GLN A 645 -46.81 -6.13 23.17
CA GLN A 645 -47.54 -6.93 22.19
C GLN A 645 -46.65 -7.84 21.32
N LEU A 646 -45.31 -7.71 21.40
CA LEU A 646 -44.41 -8.60 20.67
C LEU A 646 -44.49 -10.01 21.28
N GLN A 647 -44.67 -11.03 20.44
CA GLN A 647 -44.69 -12.43 20.90
C GLN A 647 -43.42 -12.76 21.70
N ALA A 648 -43.57 -13.47 22.82
CA ALA A 648 -42.49 -13.75 23.77
C ALA A 648 -41.25 -14.37 23.09
N GLN A 649 -41.47 -15.23 22.09
CA GLN A 649 -40.40 -15.87 21.32
C GLN A 649 -39.53 -14.88 20.51
N ILE A 650 -40.13 -13.84 19.95
CA ILE A 650 -39.41 -12.78 19.22
C ILE A 650 -38.60 -11.93 20.20
N LYS A 651 -39.16 -11.62 21.37
CA LYS A 651 -38.45 -10.87 22.43
C LYS A 651 -37.21 -11.61 22.90
N GLU A 652 -37.33 -12.90 23.17
CA GLU A 652 -36.20 -13.73 23.63
C GLU A 652 -35.09 -13.84 22.57
N GLN A 653 -35.45 -13.97 21.29
CA GLN A 653 -34.45 -14.00 20.21
C GLN A 653 -33.72 -12.66 20.06
N LEU A 654 -34.42 -11.53 20.18
CA LEU A 654 -33.79 -10.20 20.13
C LEU A 654 -32.95 -9.91 21.37
N LYS A 655 -33.36 -10.35 22.57
CA LYS A 655 -32.55 -10.27 23.79
C LYS A 655 -31.26 -11.07 23.67
N ALA A 656 -31.34 -12.30 23.16
CA ALA A 656 -30.16 -13.15 22.95
C ALA A 656 -29.14 -12.53 21.98
N VAL A 657 -29.60 -11.80 20.96
CA VAL A 657 -28.74 -11.06 20.04
C VAL A 657 -28.07 -9.86 20.73
N ILE A 658 -28.83 -9.11 21.53
CA ILE A 658 -28.30 -8.00 22.33
C ILE A 658 -27.20 -8.51 23.25
N ASP A 659 -27.43 -9.64 23.94
CA ASP A 659 -26.47 -10.22 24.88
C ASP A 659 -25.19 -10.71 24.23
N LYS A 660 -25.29 -11.37 23.07
CA LYS A 660 -24.13 -11.91 22.33
C LYS A 660 -23.27 -10.84 21.66
N ALA A 661 -23.78 -9.62 21.48
CA ALA A 661 -23.01 -8.57 20.82
C ALA A 661 -21.88 -8.03 21.71
N GLN A 662 -20.66 -7.97 21.15
CA GLN A 662 -19.45 -7.46 21.80
C GLN A 662 -19.06 -6.04 21.33
N SER A 663 -19.75 -5.51 20.32
CA SER A 663 -19.57 -4.13 19.85
C SER A 663 -20.85 -3.58 19.23
N LYS A 664 -20.95 -2.25 19.10
CA LYS A 664 -22.08 -1.56 18.44
C LYS A 664 -22.32 -2.07 17.02
N PHE A 665 -21.24 -2.33 16.28
CA PHE A 665 -21.34 -2.82 14.90
C PHE A 665 -21.85 -4.27 14.84
N GLN A 666 -21.34 -5.14 15.71
CA GLN A 666 -21.83 -6.53 15.80
C GLN A 666 -23.28 -6.58 16.25
N LEU A 667 -23.68 -5.71 17.19
CA LEU A 667 -25.06 -5.57 17.64
C LEU A 667 -25.98 -5.24 16.47
N ILE A 668 -25.66 -4.22 15.68
CA ILE A 668 -26.47 -3.81 14.53
C ILE A 668 -26.53 -4.95 13.48
N ARG A 669 -25.40 -5.59 13.19
CA ARG A 669 -25.31 -6.66 12.19
C ARG A 669 -26.15 -7.87 12.57
N GLU A 670 -25.97 -8.40 13.78
CA GLU A 670 -26.71 -9.59 14.23
C GLU A 670 -28.18 -9.25 14.46
N PHE A 671 -28.51 -8.03 14.90
CA PHE A 671 -29.90 -7.59 15.06
C PHE A 671 -30.62 -7.57 13.72
N ILE A 672 -30.01 -6.97 12.67
CA ILE A 672 -30.58 -6.97 11.31
C ILE A 672 -30.73 -8.39 10.78
N LYS A 673 -29.74 -9.25 10.98
CA LYS A 673 -29.77 -10.64 10.52
C LYS A 673 -30.91 -11.42 11.17
N THR A 674 -31.06 -11.34 12.48
CA THR A 674 -32.08 -12.05 13.24
C THR A 674 -33.49 -11.51 12.92
N VAL A 675 -33.64 -10.19 12.77
CA VAL A 675 -34.87 -9.56 12.29
C VAL A 675 -35.24 -10.03 10.87
N TRP A 676 -34.27 -10.13 9.97
CA TRP A 676 -34.49 -10.56 8.58
C TRP A 676 -34.92 -12.04 8.50
N GLN A 677 -34.35 -12.89 9.36
CA GLN A 677 -34.74 -14.30 9.46
C GLN A 677 -36.17 -14.50 9.98
N MET A 678 -36.69 -13.57 10.79
CA MET A 678 -38.07 -13.60 11.29
C MET A 678 -39.11 -13.08 10.28
N SER A 679 -38.68 -12.41 9.20
CA SER A 679 -39.58 -11.55 8.41
C SER A 679 -40.36 -12.23 7.28
N LYS A 680 -40.40 -13.56 7.18
CA LYS A 680 -41.21 -14.21 6.12
C LYS A 680 -42.72 -14.03 6.34
N ASP A 681 -43.20 -14.00 7.59
CA ASP A 681 -44.64 -14.05 7.87
C ASP A 681 -45.19 -12.82 8.64
N LYS A 682 -44.33 -11.94 9.16
CA LYS A 682 -44.73 -10.77 9.99
C LYS A 682 -43.98 -9.48 9.64
N LYS A 683 -43.67 -9.32 8.36
CA LYS A 683 -42.82 -8.28 7.79
C LYS A 683 -43.17 -6.87 8.28
N ASP A 684 -44.45 -6.52 8.35
CA ASP A 684 -44.86 -5.13 8.65
C ASP A 684 -44.72 -4.74 10.13
N GLU A 685 -45.01 -5.65 11.07
CA GLU A 685 -44.76 -5.43 12.50
C GLU A 685 -43.26 -5.34 12.79
N VAL A 686 -42.47 -6.24 12.19
CA VAL A 686 -41.03 -6.29 12.36
C VAL A 686 -40.37 -5.03 11.79
N VAL A 687 -40.79 -4.57 10.61
CA VAL A 687 -40.29 -3.31 10.00
C VAL A 687 -40.64 -2.10 10.86
N LYS A 688 -41.83 -2.05 11.48
CA LYS A 688 -42.23 -0.95 12.37
C LYS A 688 -41.33 -0.88 13.61
N VAL A 689 -41.10 -2.02 14.28
CA VAL A 689 -40.24 -2.11 15.47
C VAL A 689 -38.79 -1.75 15.15
N VAL A 690 -38.28 -2.21 13.99
CA VAL A 690 -36.92 -1.87 13.52
C VAL A 690 -36.79 -0.39 13.23
N LYS A 691 -37.78 0.24 12.60
CA LYS A 691 -37.79 1.69 12.36
C LYS A 691 -37.77 2.48 13.66
N GLU A 692 -38.61 2.11 14.63
CA GLU A 692 -38.64 2.75 15.95
C GLU A 692 -37.32 2.58 16.71
N LEU A 693 -36.72 1.39 16.69
CA LEU A 693 -35.43 1.12 17.32
C LEU A 693 -34.27 1.86 16.66
N ILE A 694 -34.25 1.93 15.32
CA ILE A 694 -33.24 2.72 14.59
C ILE A 694 -33.37 4.21 14.96
N GLU A 695 -34.59 4.72 15.10
CA GLU A 695 -34.81 6.11 15.49
C GLU A 695 -34.37 6.39 16.94
N GLN A 696 -34.62 5.45 17.86
CA GLN A 696 -34.09 5.53 19.22
C GLN A 696 -32.55 5.46 19.25
N LEU A 697 -31.94 4.56 18.46
CA LEU A 697 -30.48 4.45 18.34
C LEU A 697 -29.83 5.73 17.77
N LYS A 698 -30.53 6.46 16.90
CA LYS A 698 -30.08 7.80 16.45
C LYS A 698 -30.17 8.84 17.56
N ASN A 699 -31.20 8.78 18.40
CA ASN A 699 -31.39 9.69 19.53
C ASN A 699 -30.46 9.40 20.71
N PHE A 700 -29.78 8.24 20.72
CA PHE A 700 -28.76 7.88 21.70
C PHE A 700 -27.34 8.32 21.30
N ASN A 701 -27.13 9.02 20.17
CA ASN A 701 -25.85 9.66 19.83
C ASN A 701 -25.95 11.18 20.00
#